data_AF-A0A258ENB3-F1
#
_entry.id   AF-A0A258ENB3-F1
#
_cell.length_a   1.000
_cell.length_b   1.000
_cell.length_c   1.000
_cell.angle_alpha   90.00
_cell.angle_beta   90.00
_cell.angle_gamma   90.00
#
_symmetry.space_group_name_H-M   'P 1'
#
loop_
_entity.id
_entity.type
_entity.pdbx_description
1 polymer ?
#
loop_
_entity_poly.entity_id
_entity_poly.type
_entity_poly.pdbx_seq_one_letter_code
_entity_poly.pdbx_strand_id
1 'polypeptide(L)'
;MAEPFGLPFLRALLTEAAVEDARSTYDPDRLRLALTVPAGGDDLPGLRARLVGVLKSDRFVLEPLFDTPEPAEPVTYTLAANGLDRTLPEDVLFAIAADLRAELGLIACDPDLGIAAYAEPQKDTQPGTEGVILDATCWVQGTPPEPKTWALDTTRVTQAWAISPGKGTGILIAQPDTGVADHVEFADTRFDFTRSLNLVDGGTQPTDPLSKTMSNPGHGTGTGSVVASGEGGKVKGAAPKATLVPIRCINDVKIFNAAPVAKAIDHAVKIGAHVVSMSLGGIPSFGLRQAIARAIAGDLILLAAAGNCIGLVVWPAAYPEMIAVGGTNRADKKWKGSSRGPAVDFSAPAEFVWRAERTGPGAPDDLVAGGQGTSFATALCAGIAALWLGHHRRAKVIAEARQRGVSVQALFRTAAQQTARKPAGFPSGLGAGVIDAEALLSLPLAGIASATTESPFGPEPSGGIEDALRHLFGPGRVDPGFDWIAHGPEVAALAIADARAGRGARGTAREARAFRRASIGLTDAAAGSRDARLAQLALRGRPPAPAIIMPSALDEARTARVLSGLGARAIPGISPEAAANVDPREGQARLDATGRQAALKPLLRRLEKSPQTLDLDGLDRDLATLHAKGTGARLGETSMVQMEALVSLTDRPSLEVGLRTTPDGRTVQSIDTSALEPGGFADLIELARPGLEAGPLQAVGRIDADGIHLGTGFVVGPDLVMTNRHVLEEFASPLPRADAPRRWQMVRTTTVDFSPSGNDPAQKFAVQAVAFAGPQQISRLPISFAKLDLALLRVEAVNGAGMALPGAFRLNRDAGWRGQDASLFVVGYPAPPNAIPRDERGALRQDVIERLREIFGLSYRRKYFSPGLARAAAQAWVFDHDATTLGGNSGSVVAALSGDLAAVGLHFAGDWLRANHAHDLASVRAASPGFAALFP
;
A
#
# COMPACT_ATOMS: atom_id res chain seq x y z
N MET A 1 18.67 -2.73 25.70
CA MET A 1 17.55 -3.65 25.99
C MET A 1 16.29 -2.96 25.51
N ALA A 2 15.55 -3.57 24.58
CA ALA A 2 14.24 -3.03 24.19
C ALA A 2 13.35 -2.99 25.44
N GLU A 3 12.69 -1.87 25.70
CA GLU A 3 11.69 -1.78 26.77
C GLU A 3 10.64 -2.88 26.56
N PRO A 4 10.14 -3.52 27.64
CA PRO A 4 9.02 -4.43 27.50
C PRO A 4 7.80 -3.65 27.02
N PHE A 5 7.45 -3.85 25.74
CA PHE A 5 6.20 -3.37 25.17
C PHE A 5 5.02 -4.14 25.80
N GLY A 6 3.91 -3.44 26.07
CA GLY A 6 2.77 -3.99 26.79
C GLY A 6 2.06 -2.95 27.65
N LEU A 7 1.33 -3.38 28.67
CA LEU A 7 0.60 -2.49 29.56
C LEU A 7 1.47 -1.43 30.26
N PRO A 8 2.68 -1.74 30.79
CA PRO A 8 3.55 -0.71 31.37
C PRO A 8 3.91 0.40 30.36
N PHE A 9 4.10 0.04 29.10
CA PHE A 9 4.36 0.99 28.02
C PHE A 9 3.13 1.86 27.74
N LEU A 10 1.93 1.28 27.66
CA LEU A 10 0.69 2.06 27.52
C LEU A 10 0.49 3.05 28.68
N ARG A 11 0.79 2.65 29.93
CA ARG A 11 0.74 3.56 31.09
C ARG A 11 1.65 4.77 30.89
N ALA A 12 2.88 4.54 30.44
CA ALA A 12 3.83 5.61 30.16
C ALA A 12 3.30 6.56 29.07
N LEU A 13 2.76 6.02 27.97
CA LEU A 13 2.15 6.82 26.91
C LEU A 13 0.99 7.69 27.40
N LEU A 14 0.14 7.15 28.28
CA LEU A 14 -0.99 7.88 28.84
C LEU A 14 -0.58 9.01 29.80
N THR A 15 0.68 9.07 30.26
CA THR A 15 1.20 10.25 30.97
C THR A 15 1.48 11.42 30.02
N GLU A 16 1.74 11.13 28.74
CA GLU A 16 1.98 12.10 27.67
C GLU A 16 0.69 12.49 26.93
N ALA A 17 -0.36 11.69 27.08
CA ALA A 17 -1.70 11.93 26.54
C ALA A 17 -2.28 13.28 26.96
N ALA A 18 -3.08 13.88 26.09
CA ALA A 18 -3.81 15.11 26.40
C ALA A 18 -4.89 14.84 27.47
N VAL A 19 -5.29 15.86 28.22
CA VAL A 19 -6.41 15.74 29.16
C VAL A 19 -7.72 15.51 28.41
N GLU A 20 -7.93 16.27 27.33
CA GLU A 20 -9.09 16.20 26.46
C GLU A 20 -8.66 16.06 24.99
N ASP A 21 -9.54 15.50 24.17
CA ASP A 21 -9.37 15.40 22.73
C ASP A 21 -10.72 15.69 22.06
N ALA A 22 -10.78 16.75 21.25
CA ALA A 22 -11.99 17.16 20.56
C ALA A 22 -12.29 16.30 19.32
N ARG A 23 -11.34 15.48 18.88
CA ARG A 23 -11.53 14.56 17.76
C ARG A 23 -12.56 13.50 18.12
N SER A 24 -13.27 13.01 17.11
CA SER A 24 -14.18 11.87 17.25
C SER A 24 -13.48 10.69 17.94
N THR A 25 -14.24 9.91 18.73
CA THR A 25 -13.79 8.62 19.27
C THR A 25 -13.30 7.69 18.14
N TYR A 26 -13.85 7.81 16.94
CA TYR A 26 -13.51 7.01 15.75
C TYR A 26 -12.59 7.75 14.74
N ASP A 27 -11.95 8.84 15.14
CA ASP A 27 -10.96 9.54 14.31
C ASP A 27 -9.82 8.60 13.87
N PRO A 28 -9.54 8.42 12.57
CA PRO A 28 -8.69 7.34 12.05
C PRO A 28 -7.25 7.35 12.59
N ASP A 29 -6.77 8.49 13.06
CA ASP A 29 -5.40 8.63 13.53
C ASP A 29 -5.27 8.39 15.03
N ARG A 30 -6.38 8.38 15.78
CA ARG A 30 -6.37 8.20 17.24
C ARG A 30 -6.13 6.74 17.64
N LEU A 31 -5.28 6.52 18.66
CA LEU A 31 -5.05 5.20 19.24
C LEU A 31 -6.32 4.65 19.92
N ARG A 32 -6.75 3.47 19.49
CA ARG A 32 -7.97 2.80 19.96
C ARG A 32 -7.77 1.32 20.25
N LEU A 33 -8.58 0.82 21.19
CA LEU A 33 -8.79 -0.61 21.44
C LEU A 33 -10.29 -0.89 21.64
N ALA A 34 -10.78 -2.01 21.11
CA ALA A 34 -12.11 -2.53 21.41
C ALA A 34 -12.00 -3.59 22.52
N LEU A 35 -12.66 -3.35 23.65
CA LEU A 35 -12.62 -4.18 24.86
C LEU A 35 -13.94 -4.94 25.00
N THR A 36 -13.92 -6.27 24.91
CA THR A 36 -15.12 -7.08 25.07
C THR A 36 -15.18 -7.69 26.46
N VAL A 37 -16.11 -7.23 27.30
CA VAL A 37 -16.39 -7.81 28.61
C VAL A 37 -17.33 -9.02 28.49
N PRO A 38 -17.22 -10.03 29.38
CA PRO A 38 -18.16 -11.14 29.43
C PRO A 38 -19.61 -10.70 29.68
N ALA A 39 -20.57 -11.56 29.31
CA ALA A 39 -21.97 -11.36 29.65
C ALA A 39 -22.16 -11.27 31.18
N GLY A 40 -22.94 -10.29 31.63
CA GLY A 40 -23.07 -9.97 33.06
C GLY A 40 -21.79 -9.43 33.72
N GLY A 41 -20.78 -9.06 32.92
CA GLY A 41 -19.56 -8.38 33.37
C GLY A 41 -19.78 -6.90 33.68
N ASP A 42 -18.68 -6.14 33.75
CA ASP A 42 -18.71 -4.74 34.15
C ASP A 42 -19.58 -3.87 33.22
N ASP A 43 -20.39 -3.00 33.83
CA ASP A 43 -21.02 -1.88 33.15
C ASP A 43 -20.00 -0.78 32.84
N LEU A 44 -20.42 0.26 32.11
CA LEU A 44 -19.53 1.34 31.68
C LEU A 44 -18.79 2.01 32.86
N PRO A 45 -19.47 2.42 33.97
CA PRO A 45 -18.78 2.96 35.15
C PRO A 45 -17.80 1.99 35.80
N GLY A 46 -18.19 0.71 35.97
CA GLY A 46 -17.36 -0.32 36.56
C GLY A 46 -16.09 -0.58 35.76
N LEU A 47 -16.23 -0.76 34.44
CA LEU A 47 -15.10 -0.97 33.54
C LEU A 47 -14.18 0.26 33.52
N ARG A 48 -14.75 1.48 33.50
CA ARG A 48 -13.97 2.72 33.57
C ARG A 48 -13.15 2.80 34.86
N ALA A 49 -13.73 2.46 36.01
CA ALA A 49 -13.02 2.49 37.29
C ALA A 49 -11.84 1.49 37.31
N ARG A 50 -12.06 0.28 36.81
CA ARG A 50 -11.00 -0.73 36.67
C ARG A 50 -9.91 -0.30 35.69
N LEU A 51 -10.29 0.27 34.54
CA LEU A 51 -9.34 0.83 33.57
C LEU A 51 -8.50 1.93 34.18
N VAL A 52 -9.07 2.86 34.94
CA VAL A 52 -8.29 3.89 35.67
C VAL A 52 -7.32 3.23 36.65
N GLY A 53 -7.75 2.19 37.35
CA GLY A 53 -6.89 1.42 38.25
C GLY A 53 -5.74 0.70 37.55
N VAL A 54 -6.00 0.10 36.37
CA VAL A 54 -5.04 -0.67 35.58
C VAL A 54 -4.11 0.24 34.77
N LEU A 55 -4.62 1.31 34.17
CA LEU A 55 -3.88 2.26 33.34
C LEU A 55 -3.19 3.37 34.15
N LYS A 56 -3.57 3.54 35.42
CA LYS A 56 -3.10 4.64 36.30
C LYS A 56 -3.30 6.03 35.67
N SER A 57 -4.32 6.15 34.84
CA SER A 57 -4.66 7.37 34.10
C SER A 57 -6.14 7.33 33.74
N ASP A 58 -6.76 8.50 33.60
CA ASP A 58 -8.12 8.74 33.14
C ASP A 58 -8.16 9.45 31.78
N ARG A 59 -7.01 9.61 31.12
CA ARG A 59 -6.82 10.33 29.84
C ARG A 59 -7.26 9.50 28.63
N PHE A 60 -8.48 8.99 28.69
CA PHE A 60 -9.10 8.23 27.62
C PHE A 60 -10.62 8.48 27.60
N VAL A 61 -11.21 8.24 26.44
CA VAL A 61 -12.65 8.11 26.26
C VAL A 61 -12.99 6.62 26.23
N LEU A 62 -14.12 6.26 26.84
CA LEU A 62 -14.66 4.91 26.83
C LEU A 62 -16.15 5.00 26.50
N GLU A 63 -16.56 4.34 25.43
CA GLU A 63 -17.94 4.36 24.94
C GLU A 63 -18.40 2.94 24.57
N PRO A 64 -19.68 2.59 24.79
CA PRO A 64 -20.20 1.32 24.32
C PRO A 64 -20.22 1.27 22.79
N LEU A 65 -19.74 0.16 22.23
CA LEU A 65 -19.78 -0.06 20.78
C LEU A 65 -21.22 -0.16 20.28
N PHE A 66 -22.13 -0.69 21.10
CA PHE A 66 -23.55 -0.87 20.77
C PHE A 66 -24.42 -0.03 21.71
N ASP A 67 -25.43 0.65 21.18
CA ASP A 67 -26.26 1.57 21.98
C ASP A 67 -27.14 0.84 23.01
N THR A 68 -27.51 -0.42 22.73
CA THR A 68 -28.33 -1.26 23.61
C THR A 68 -27.67 -2.64 23.79
N PRO A 69 -26.89 -2.84 24.87
CA PRO A 69 -26.35 -4.15 25.20
C PRO A 69 -27.46 -5.11 25.65
N GLU A 70 -27.47 -6.32 25.12
CA GLU A 70 -28.37 -7.39 25.57
C GLU A 70 -27.81 -8.00 26.88
N PRO A 71 -28.59 -8.16 27.96
CA PRO A 71 -28.07 -8.58 29.28
C PRO A 71 -27.35 -9.94 29.29
N ALA A 72 -27.67 -10.81 28.34
CA ALA A 72 -27.11 -12.16 28.23
C ALA A 72 -25.93 -12.26 27.23
N GLU A 73 -25.49 -11.16 26.64
CA GLU A 73 -24.41 -11.13 25.66
C GLU A 73 -23.16 -10.41 26.19
N PRO A 74 -21.96 -10.78 25.72
CA PRO A 74 -20.76 -9.96 25.91
C PRO A 74 -20.98 -8.52 25.47
N VAL A 75 -20.38 -7.55 26.15
CA VAL A 75 -20.50 -6.13 25.78
C VAL A 75 -19.16 -5.62 25.30
N THR A 76 -19.13 -4.98 24.13
CA THR A 76 -17.90 -4.39 23.59
C THR A 76 -17.89 -2.89 23.82
N TYR A 77 -16.79 -2.36 24.35
CA TYR A 77 -16.53 -0.94 24.56
C TYR A 77 -15.35 -0.48 23.70
N THR A 78 -15.42 0.72 23.14
CA THR A 78 -14.30 1.37 22.45
C THR A 78 -13.57 2.27 23.43
N LEU A 79 -12.29 1.96 23.70
CA LEU A 79 -11.37 2.82 24.41
C LEU A 79 -10.57 3.63 23.39
N ALA A 80 -10.54 4.95 23.53
CA ALA A 80 -9.75 5.84 22.69
C ALA A 80 -8.87 6.75 23.57
N ALA A 81 -7.55 6.68 23.41
CA ALA A 81 -6.63 7.48 24.21
C ALA A 81 -6.66 8.96 23.78
N ASN A 82 -6.60 9.89 24.73
CA ASN A 82 -6.72 11.32 24.43
C ASN A 82 -5.40 11.88 23.88
N GLY A 83 -5.43 12.51 22.70
CA GLY A 83 -4.27 13.16 22.10
C GLY A 83 -3.11 12.25 21.73
N LEU A 84 -3.29 10.93 21.77
CA LEU A 84 -2.35 9.92 21.30
C LEU A 84 -2.76 9.43 19.90
N ASP A 85 -1.84 9.56 18.95
CA ASP A 85 -2.02 9.01 17.61
C ASP A 85 -1.54 7.56 17.58
N ARG A 86 -2.13 6.78 16.66
CA ARG A 86 -1.81 5.39 16.40
C ARG A 86 -0.57 5.30 15.51
N THR A 87 0.60 5.45 16.14
CA THR A 87 1.92 5.45 15.47
C THR A 87 2.76 4.21 15.76
N LEU A 88 2.29 3.34 16.66
CA LEU A 88 2.97 2.12 17.07
C LEU A 88 2.77 0.98 16.06
N PRO A 89 3.74 0.06 15.94
CA PRO A 89 3.61 -1.11 15.07
C PRO A 89 2.64 -2.14 15.65
N GLU A 90 2.12 -3.01 14.77
CA GLU A 90 1.04 -3.95 15.09
C GLU A 90 1.38 -4.93 16.21
N ASP A 91 2.61 -5.46 16.23
CA ASP A 91 3.08 -6.39 17.27
C ASP A 91 3.07 -5.76 18.66
N VAL A 92 3.39 -4.46 18.75
CA VAL A 92 3.33 -3.69 20.00
C VAL A 92 1.88 -3.45 20.42
N LEU A 93 1.00 -3.12 19.47
CA LEU A 93 -0.43 -2.93 19.73
C LEU A 93 -1.10 -4.23 20.20
N PHE A 94 -0.79 -5.36 19.57
CA PHE A 94 -1.27 -6.67 20.00
C PHE A 94 -0.72 -7.07 21.37
N ALA A 95 0.54 -6.74 21.69
CA ALA A 95 1.08 -6.96 23.04
C ALA A 95 0.32 -6.15 24.11
N ILE A 96 0.05 -4.86 23.85
CA ILE A 96 -0.77 -4.02 24.73
C ILE A 96 -2.17 -4.62 24.92
N ALA A 97 -2.79 -5.05 23.83
CA ALA A 97 -4.12 -5.63 23.85
C ALA A 97 -4.17 -6.96 24.63
N ALA A 98 -3.16 -7.81 24.48
CA ALA A 98 -3.04 -9.07 25.21
C ALA A 98 -2.91 -8.85 26.72
N ASP A 99 -2.07 -7.90 27.14
CA ASP A 99 -1.91 -7.55 28.56
C ASP A 99 -3.20 -6.98 29.15
N LEU A 100 -3.86 -6.06 28.43
CA LEU A 100 -5.14 -5.50 28.86
C LEU A 100 -6.22 -6.57 28.99
N ARG A 101 -6.29 -7.49 28.03
CA ARG A 101 -7.22 -8.63 28.07
C ARG A 101 -6.99 -9.48 29.32
N ALA A 102 -5.75 -9.83 29.61
CA ALA A 102 -5.38 -10.64 30.76
C ALA A 102 -5.70 -9.94 32.09
N GLU A 103 -5.26 -8.69 32.25
CA GLU A 103 -5.45 -7.89 33.47
C GLU A 103 -6.91 -7.56 33.75
N LEU A 104 -7.70 -7.36 32.69
CA LEU A 104 -9.11 -7.01 32.82
C LEU A 104 -10.05 -8.21 32.76
N GLY A 105 -9.57 -9.42 32.45
CA GLY A 105 -10.40 -10.61 32.28
C GLY A 105 -11.40 -10.47 31.12
N LEU A 106 -10.96 -9.86 30.02
CA LEU A 106 -11.79 -9.63 28.83
C LEU A 106 -11.90 -10.90 27.98
N ILE A 107 -12.99 -11.04 27.24
CA ILE A 107 -13.14 -12.08 26.21
C ILE A 107 -12.18 -11.78 25.06
N ALA A 108 -12.23 -10.55 24.56
CA ALA A 108 -11.42 -10.06 23.45
C ALA A 108 -10.91 -8.64 23.76
N CYS A 109 -9.75 -8.31 23.21
CA CYS A 109 -9.22 -6.96 23.17
C CYS A 109 -8.61 -6.77 21.78
N ASP A 110 -9.30 -6.07 20.89
CA ASP A 110 -8.86 -5.87 19.51
C ASP A 110 -8.21 -4.47 19.38
N PRO A 111 -6.90 -4.38 19.06
CA PRO A 111 -6.29 -3.09 18.78
C PRO A 111 -6.70 -2.58 17.39
N ASP A 112 -6.81 -1.25 17.26
CA ASP A 112 -6.87 -0.61 15.96
C ASP A 112 -5.47 -0.58 15.32
N LEU A 113 -5.29 -1.23 14.17
CA LEU A 113 -4.01 -1.29 13.46
C LEU A 113 -3.86 -0.21 12.38
N GLY A 114 -4.94 0.52 12.08
CA GLY A 114 -5.14 1.52 11.03
C GLY A 114 -4.41 1.36 9.69
N ILE A 115 -4.32 2.47 8.95
CA ILE A 115 -4.22 2.45 7.48
C ILE A 115 -2.78 2.47 6.96
N ALA A 116 -1.88 3.17 7.67
CA ALA A 116 -0.47 3.35 7.26
C ALA A 116 0.34 2.03 7.17
N ALA A 117 -0.17 0.96 7.77
CA ALA A 117 0.43 -0.36 7.65
C ALA A 117 0.24 -0.99 6.26
N TYR A 118 -0.69 -0.51 5.42
CA TYR A 118 -1.03 -1.16 4.15
C TYR A 118 -1.52 -0.17 3.08
N ALA A 119 -0.59 0.47 2.36
CA ALA A 119 -0.93 1.23 1.15
C ALA A 119 -1.38 0.28 0.02
N GLU A 120 -2.52 0.56 -0.63
CA GLU A 120 -2.80 0.02 -1.97
C GLU A 120 -2.20 0.97 -3.02
N PRO A 121 -1.89 0.48 -4.23
CA PRO A 121 -1.69 1.37 -5.37
C PRO A 121 -2.94 2.22 -5.59
N GLN A 122 -2.77 3.53 -5.69
CA GLN A 122 -3.82 4.39 -6.23
C GLN A 122 -4.06 4.06 -7.71
N LYS A 123 -5.31 4.21 -8.15
CA LYS A 123 -5.75 3.97 -9.54
C LYS A 123 -5.15 4.96 -10.55
N ASP A 124 -4.80 6.17 -10.12
CA ASP A 124 -4.48 7.30 -11.01
C ASP A 124 -3.09 7.93 -10.80
N THR A 125 -2.19 7.26 -10.08
CA THR A 125 -0.79 7.73 -10.09
C THR A 125 -0.20 7.44 -11.47
N GLN A 126 0.21 8.49 -12.19
CA GLN A 126 1.19 8.37 -13.27
C GLN A 126 2.38 7.53 -12.73
N PRO A 127 3.02 6.69 -13.57
CA PRO A 127 4.02 5.73 -13.09
C PRO A 127 5.29 6.44 -12.60
N GLY A 128 5.30 6.85 -11.33
CA GLY A 128 6.46 7.26 -10.56
C GLY A 128 6.67 6.26 -9.43
N THR A 129 7.70 5.42 -9.60
CA THR A 129 8.61 4.82 -8.61
C THR A 129 8.08 4.24 -7.27
N GLU A 130 8.47 2.96 -7.06
CA GLU A 130 8.96 2.37 -5.80
C GLU A 130 8.06 1.69 -4.75
N GLY A 131 6.73 1.82 -4.75
CA GLY A 131 5.88 1.17 -3.71
C GLY A 131 4.99 -0.01 -4.11
N VAL A 132 4.76 -0.25 -5.41
CA VAL A 132 3.40 -0.61 -5.89
C VAL A 132 3.23 -2.05 -6.44
N ILE A 133 4.20 -2.95 -6.28
CA ILE A 133 4.49 -3.81 -7.44
C ILE A 133 3.95 -5.24 -7.39
N LEU A 134 3.58 -5.77 -6.23
CA LEU A 134 2.75 -6.99 -6.26
C LEU A 134 1.31 -6.70 -6.71
N ASP A 135 0.86 -5.45 -6.58
CA ASP A 135 -0.52 -5.04 -6.84
C ASP A 135 -0.73 -4.40 -8.24
N ALA A 136 0.32 -3.84 -8.87
CA ALA A 136 0.23 -3.17 -10.18
C ALA A 136 -0.25 -4.05 -11.35
N THR A 137 -0.30 -5.38 -11.19
CA THR A 137 -0.75 -6.29 -12.25
C THR A 137 -2.19 -6.76 -12.08
N CYS A 138 -2.86 -6.53 -10.95
CA CYS A 138 -4.22 -7.04 -10.73
C CYS A 138 -5.31 -6.19 -11.38
N TRP A 139 -5.08 -4.88 -11.53
CA TRP A 139 -5.97 -3.94 -12.20
C TRP A 139 -5.84 -4.10 -13.72
N VAL A 140 -6.98 -4.07 -14.42
CA VAL A 140 -7.03 -4.20 -15.88
C VAL A 140 -6.97 -2.81 -16.50
N GLN A 141 -6.12 -2.63 -17.51
CA GLN A 141 -6.07 -1.42 -18.31
C GLN A 141 -7.02 -1.56 -19.50
N GLY A 142 -7.73 -0.49 -19.85
CA GLY A 142 -8.65 -0.50 -20.98
C GLY A 142 -9.85 0.43 -20.81
N THR A 143 -10.66 0.50 -21.86
CA THR A 143 -11.88 1.31 -21.88
C THR A 143 -13.05 0.52 -21.30
N PRO A 144 -13.87 1.12 -20.44
CA PRO A 144 -15.06 0.45 -19.92
C PRO A 144 -16.04 0.09 -21.06
N PRO A 145 -16.69 -1.08 -21.00
CA PRO A 145 -17.54 -1.53 -22.09
C PRO A 145 -18.85 -0.73 -22.18
N GLU A 146 -19.28 -0.46 -23.41
CA GLU A 146 -20.65 -0.02 -23.71
C GLU A 146 -21.58 -1.23 -23.97
N PRO A 147 -22.91 -1.10 -23.72
CA PRO A 147 -23.58 0.06 -23.13
C PRO A 147 -23.22 0.26 -21.65
N LYS A 148 -23.39 1.47 -21.10
CA LYS A 148 -23.14 1.76 -19.66
C LYS A 148 -23.93 0.85 -18.69
N THR A 149 -25.01 0.26 -19.16
CA THR A 149 -25.85 -0.72 -18.43
C THR A 149 -25.30 -2.14 -18.42
N TRP A 150 -24.15 -2.43 -19.06
CA TRP A 150 -23.70 -3.81 -19.27
C TRP A 150 -23.70 -4.66 -17.99
N ALA A 151 -23.33 -4.09 -16.83
CA ALA A 151 -23.30 -4.80 -15.57
C ALA A 151 -24.72 -5.18 -15.08
N LEU A 152 -25.70 -4.29 -15.32
CA LEU A 152 -27.12 -4.55 -15.08
C LEU A 152 -27.63 -5.63 -16.04
N ASP A 153 -27.19 -5.59 -17.30
CA ASP A 153 -27.62 -6.55 -18.32
C ASP A 153 -27.04 -7.95 -18.06
N THR A 154 -25.76 -8.06 -17.67
CA THR A 154 -25.10 -9.32 -17.29
C THR A 154 -25.76 -9.99 -16.08
N THR A 155 -26.28 -9.20 -15.14
CA THR A 155 -27.01 -9.67 -13.94
C THR A 155 -28.53 -9.68 -14.12
N ARG A 156 -29.02 -9.41 -15.33
CA ARG A 156 -30.44 -9.38 -15.71
C ARG A 156 -31.34 -8.46 -14.87
N VAL A 157 -30.77 -7.38 -14.36
CA VAL A 157 -31.49 -6.38 -13.56
C VAL A 157 -32.55 -5.67 -14.40
N THR A 158 -32.29 -5.42 -15.68
CA THR A 158 -33.25 -4.75 -16.57
C THR A 158 -34.51 -5.60 -16.80
N GLN A 159 -34.39 -6.93 -16.87
CA GLN A 159 -35.52 -7.86 -16.88
C GLN A 159 -36.21 -7.92 -15.51
N ALA A 160 -35.44 -7.94 -14.42
CA ALA A 160 -35.96 -7.93 -13.06
C ALA A 160 -36.84 -6.68 -12.77
N TRP A 161 -36.52 -5.53 -13.36
CA TRP A 161 -37.35 -4.32 -13.27
C TRP A 161 -38.72 -4.46 -13.94
N ALA A 162 -38.86 -5.29 -14.98
CA ALA A 162 -40.16 -5.58 -15.58
C ALA A 162 -41.02 -6.45 -14.65
N ILE A 163 -40.39 -7.36 -13.88
CA ILE A 163 -41.04 -8.22 -12.88
C ILE A 163 -41.40 -7.42 -11.60
N SER A 164 -40.57 -6.44 -11.23
CA SER A 164 -40.75 -5.59 -10.05
C SER A 164 -40.71 -4.10 -10.44
N PRO A 165 -41.83 -3.54 -10.94
CA PRO A 165 -41.88 -2.13 -11.39
C PRO A 165 -41.66 -1.11 -10.26
N GLY A 166 -41.75 -1.57 -9.01
CA GLY A 166 -41.38 -0.80 -7.82
C GLY A 166 -39.87 -0.53 -7.70
N LYS A 167 -39.01 -1.32 -8.37
CA LYS A 167 -37.54 -1.11 -8.47
C LYS A 167 -36.84 -0.75 -7.14
N GLY A 168 -37.26 -1.40 -6.05
CA GLY A 168 -36.71 -1.19 -4.70
C GLY A 168 -37.45 -0.18 -3.83
N THR A 169 -38.57 0.40 -4.29
CA THR A 169 -39.39 1.34 -3.51
C THR A 169 -39.71 0.79 -2.12
N GLY A 170 -39.46 1.60 -1.07
CA GLY A 170 -39.72 1.25 0.33
C GLY A 170 -38.62 0.39 0.98
N ILE A 171 -37.55 0.06 0.25
CA ILE A 171 -36.39 -0.62 0.82
C ILE A 171 -35.32 0.39 1.22
N LEU A 172 -34.87 0.32 2.48
CA LEU A 172 -33.80 1.13 3.05
C LEU A 172 -32.47 0.38 2.98
N ILE A 173 -31.47 0.97 2.34
CA ILE A 173 -30.12 0.40 2.19
C ILE A 173 -29.15 1.27 2.96
N ALA A 174 -28.52 0.72 4.00
CA ALA A 174 -27.44 1.38 4.72
C ALA A 174 -26.11 1.12 4.00
N GLN A 175 -25.29 2.15 3.88
CA GLN A 175 -24.00 2.08 3.20
C GLN A 175 -22.88 2.62 4.10
N PRO A 176 -22.30 1.76 4.97
CA PRO A 176 -21.03 2.02 5.64
C PRO A 176 -19.90 2.15 4.60
N ASP A 177 -19.38 3.36 4.42
CA ASP A 177 -18.32 3.66 3.43
C ASP A 177 -17.57 4.96 3.83
N THR A 178 -16.92 5.57 2.84
CA THR A 178 -16.20 6.85 2.89
C THR A 178 -17.10 8.07 2.95
N GLY A 179 -18.42 7.88 2.94
CA GLY A 179 -19.39 8.95 2.78
C GLY A 179 -19.78 9.16 1.32
N VAL A 180 -20.55 10.22 1.07
CA VAL A 180 -21.01 10.58 -0.28
C VAL A 180 -20.69 12.05 -0.57
N ALA A 181 -20.35 12.33 -1.83
CA ALA A 181 -20.16 13.66 -2.35
C ALA A 181 -21.27 13.98 -3.37
N ASP A 182 -21.54 15.26 -3.57
CA ASP A 182 -22.50 15.72 -4.58
C ASP A 182 -22.05 15.27 -5.98
N HIS A 183 -23.01 14.77 -6.76
CA HIS A 183 -22.80 14.27 -8.12
C HIS A 183 -24.11 14.28 -8.92
N VAL A 184 -24.06 14.60 -10.22
CA VAL A 184 -25.28 14.68 -11.06
C VAL A 184 -26.04 13.36 -11.19
N GLU A 185 -25.33 12.24 -11.13
CA GLU A 185 -25.91 10.87 -11.16
C GLU A 185 -26.77 10.55 -9.92
N PHE A 186 -26.78 11.44 -8.93
CA PHE A 186 -27.61 11.36 -7.74
C PHE A 186 -28.80 12.32 -7.74
N ALA A 187 -29.02 13.10 -8.81
CA ALA A 187 -30.12 14.06 -8.89
C ALA A 187 -31.51 13.43 -8.63
N ASP A 188 -31.69 12.19 -9.08
CA ASP A 188 -32.94 11.42 -8.91
C ASP A 188 -32.82 10.30 -7.85
N THR A 189 -31.74 10.27 -7.06
CA THR A 189 -31.54 9.25 -6.02
C THR A 189 -32.23 9.65 -4.72
N ARG A 190 -32.88 8.69 -4.06
CA ARG A 190 -33.53 8.91 -2.76
C ARG A 190 -32.53 8.70 -1.64
N PHE A 191 -32.03 9.79 -1.07
CA PHE A 191 -31.26 9.75 0.17
C PHE A 191 -32.14 9.99 1.39
N ASP A 192 -31.81 9.34 2.51
CA ASP A 192 -32.32 9.73 3.83
C ASP A 192 -31.16 10.16 4.74
N PHE A 193 -30.80 11.44 4.64
CA PHE A 193 -29.78 12.07 5.48
C PHE A 193 -30.25 12.33 6.93
N THR A 194 -31.53 12.13 7.25
CA THR A 194 -31.99 12.23 8.65
C THR A 194 -31.57 11.02 9.47
N ARG A 195 -31.24 9.90 8.79
CA ARG A 195 -30.75 8.66 9.38
C ARG A 195 -29.26 8.42 9.14
N SER A 196 -28.55 9.34 8.49
CA SER A 196 -27.11 9.19 8.23
C SER A 196 -26.26 9.43 9.49
N LEU A 197 -25.01 9.00 9.41
CA LEU A 197 -24.04 9.14 10.49
C LEU A 197 -22.64 9.41 9.93
N ASN A 198 -21.86 10.22 10.63
CA ASN A 198 -20.43 10.41 10.39
C ASN A 198 -19.67 10.08 11.66
N LEU A 199 -19.04 8.90 11.66
CA LEU A 199 -18.21 8.43 12.75
C LEU A 199 -16.81 9.03 12.68
N VAL A 200 -16.29 9.29 11.48
CA VAL A 200 -14.91 9.78 11.27
C VAL A 200 -14.72 11.18 11.86
N ASP A 201 -15.56 12.12 11.42
CA ASP A 201 -15.47 13.52 11.85
C ASP A 201 -16.42 13.84 13.02
N GLY A 202 -17.31 12.89 13.35
CA GLY A 202 -18.39 13.08 14.31
C GLY A 202 -19.64 13.73 13.71
N GLY A 203 -20.80 13.47 14.31
CA GLY A 203 -22.09 14.03 13.89
C GLY A 203 -22.83 13.19 12.85
N THR A 204 -23.76 13.80 12.13
CA THR A 204 -24.71 13.09 11.23
C THR A 204 -24.44 13.28 9.74
N GLN A 205 -23.59 14.25 9.37
CA GLN A 205 -23.34 14.63 7.98
C GLN A 205 -22.32 13.68 7.32
N PRO A 206 -22.74 12.78 6.42
CA PRO A 206 -21.91 11.70 5.90
C PRO A 206 -21.11 12.15 4.68
N THR A 207 -20.74 13.44 4.61
CA THR A 207 -20.07 14.03 3.46
C THR A 207 -18.68 13.43 3.30
N ASP A 208 -18.38 12.94 2.11
CA ASP A 208 -17.01 12.59 1.74
C ASP A 208 -16.23 13.89 1.48
N PRO A 209 -15.16 14.21 2.25
CA PRO A 209 -14.41 15.45 2.07
C PRO A 209 -13.54 15.43 0.80
N LEU A 210 -13.47 14.29 0.09
CA LEU A 210 -12.63 14.07 -1.09
C LEU A 210 -11.16 14.44 -0.82
N SER A 211 -10.71 14.29 0.42
CA SER A 211 -9.38 14.74 0.84
C SER A 211 -8.28 13.91 0.20
N LYS A 212 -7.18 14.55 -0.18
CA LYS A 212 -5.97 13.86 -0.65
C LYS A 212 -5.30 12.98 0.41
N THR A 213 -5.64 13.18 1.69
CA THR A 213 -5.18 12.34 2.80
C THR A 213 -5.99 11.05 2.92
N MET A 214 -7.13 10.93 2.23
CA MET A 214 -7.88 9.68 2.15
C MET A 214 -7.24 8.75 1.12
N SER A 215 -7.26 7.46 1.40
CA SER A 215 -6.78 6.46 0.46
C SER A 215 -7.78 6.18 -0.65
N ASN A 216 -9.08 6.38 -0.39
CA ASN A 216 -10.17 6.12 -1.33
C ASN A 216 -11.21 7.25 -1.38
N PRO A 217 -10.84 8.52 -1.68
CA PRO A 217 -11.80 9.61 -1.80
C PRO A 217 -12.85 9.29 -2.89
N GLY A 218 -14.11 9.59 -2.59
CA GLY A 218 -15.24 9.40 -3.51
C GLY A 218 -15.66 7.94 -3.71
N HIS A 219 -15.12 6.99 -2.94
CA HIS A 219 -15.45 5.58 -3.08
C HIS A 219 -16.93 5.31 -2.79
N GLY A 220 -17.48 5.89 -1.72
CA GLY A 220 -18.88 5.74 -1.34
C GLY A 220 -19.84 6.38 -2.35
N THR A 221 -19.42 7.47 -3.01
CA THR A 221 -20.13 8.05 -4.17
C THR A 221 -20.18 7.06 -5.33
N GLY A 222 -19.04 6.44 -5.66
CA GLY A 222 -18.96 5.45 -6.72
C GLY A 222 -19.81 4.21 -6.43
N THR A 223 -19.69 3.59 -5.26
CA THR A 223 -20.47 2.41 -4.90
C THR A 223 -21.95 2.72 -4.76
N GLY A 224 -22.32 3.86 -4.14
CA GLY A 224 -23.71 4.31 -4.02
C GLY A 224 -24.41 4.50 -5.36
N SER A 225 -23.68 4.97 -6.39
CA SER A 225 -24.23 5.10 -7.75
C SER A 225 -24.62 3.75 -8.37
N VAL A 226 -23.84 2.70 -8.11
CA VAL A 226 -24.13 1.33 -8.58
C VAL A 226 -25.32 0.72 -7.82
N VAL A 227 -25.53 1.12 -6.56
CA VAL A 227 -26.71 0.69 -5.78
C VAL A 227 -27.99 1.37 -6.29
N ALA A 228 -28.00 2.71 -6.33
CA ALA A 228 -29.26 3.48 -6.33
C ALA A 228 -29.26 4.76 -7.19
N SER A 229 -28.30 4.97 -8.11
CA SER A 229 -28.45 6.05 -9.10
C SER A 229 -29.79 5.95 -9.82
N GLY A 230 -30.45 7.10 -9.98
CA GLY A 230 -31.75 7.19 -10.62
C GLY A 230 -31.72 6.81 -12.11
N GLU A 231 -32.87 6.92 -12.78
CA GLU A 231 -33.00 6.46 -14.17
C GLU A 231 -32.65 7.53 -15.22
N GLY A 232 -32.54 8.80 -14.82
CA GLY A 232 -32.31 9.95 -15.70
C GLY A 232 -30.85 10.27 -16.03
N GLY A 233 -29.90 9.67 -15.31
CA GLY A 233 -28.45 9.90 -15.46
C GLY A 233 -27.77 9.03 -16.52
N LYS A 234 -26.44 9.18 -16.65
CA LYS A 234 -25.58 8.34 -17.51
C LYS A 234 -25.41 6.93 -16.93
N VAL A 235 -25.48 6.80 -15.60
CA VAL A 235 -25.37 5.56 -14.83
C VAL A 235 -26.72 5.28 -14.16
N LYS A 236 -27.07 3.99 -14.05
CA LYS A 236 -28.28 3.55 -13.36
C LYS A 236 -27.89 2.57 -12.27
N GLY A 237 -28.38 2.80 -11.05
CA GLY A 237 -28.22 1.85 -9.96
C GLY A 237 -29.08 0.62 -10.15
N ALA A 238 -28.77 -0.49 -9.48
CA ALA A 238 -29.60 -1.70 -9.57
C ALA A 238 -31.01 -1.52 -8.98
N ALA A 239 -31.14 -0.72 -7.92
CA ALA A 239 -32.42 -0.40 -7.28
C ALA A 239 -32.65 1.13 -7.26
N PRO A 240 -32.97 1.74 -8.43
CA PRO A 240 -33.02 3.20 -8.58
C PRO A 240 -34.12 3.88 -7.74
N LYS A 241 -35.06 3.12 -7.18
CA LYS A 241 -36.13 3.65 -6.30
C LYS A 241 -35.98 3.25 -4.83
N ALA A 242 -34.91 2.55 -4.46
CA ALA A 242 -34.57 2.30 -3.07
C ALA A 242 -34.12 3.59 -2.38
N THR A 243 -34.17 3.62 -1.04
CA THR A 243 -33.66 4.74 -0.24
C THR A 243 -32.28 4.39 0.29
N LEU A 244 -31.28 5.22 -0.01
CA LEU A 244 -29.90 5.03 0.41
C LEU A 244 -29.59 5.87 1.66
N VAL A 245 -29.00 5.24 2.67
CA VAL A 245 -28.52 5.89 3.90
C VAL A 245 -27.01 5.77 3.98
N PRO A 246 -26.26 6.82 3.60
CA PRO A 246 -24.82 6.81 3.70
C PRO A 246 -24.38 6.94 5.16
N ILE A 247 -23.41 6.11 5.55
CA ILE A 247 -22.79 6.11 6.88
C ILE A 247 -21.28 6.24 6.66
N ARG A 248 -20.73 7.42 6.97
CA ARG A 248 -19.29 7.68 6.86
C ARG A 248 -18.58 7.08 8.07
N CYS A 249 -17.86 6.00 7.86
CA CYS A 249 -17.15 5.27 8.93
C CYS A 249 -15.69 4.98 8.65
N ILE A 250 -15.22 5.23 7.42
CA ILE A 250 -13.86 4.92 6.99
C ILE A 250 -13.29 6.01 6.08
N ASN A 251 -11.97 6.13 6.02
CA ASN A 251 -11.25 6.90 4.99
C ASN A 251 -10.54 6.00 3.96
N ASP A 252 -10.46 4.70 4.25
CA ASP A 252 -9.89 3.64 3.42
C ASP A 252 -10.78 2.40 3.53
N VAL A 253 -11.00 1.71 2.41
CA VAL A 253 -11.77 0.46 2.36
C VAL A 253 -11.07 -0.71 3.04
N LYS A 254 -9.79 -0.57 3.40
CA LYS A 254 -9.01 -1.53 4.18
C LYS A 254 -9.32 -1.41 5.67
N ILE A 255 -9.91 -2.45 6.22
CA ILE A 255 -10.47 -2.43 7.58
C ILE A 255 -9.48 -3.05 8.55
N PHE A 256 -8.57 -2.20 9.01
CA PHE A 256 -7.68 -2.49 10.13
C PHE A 256 -8.16 -1.82 11.43
N ASN A 257 -9.23 -1.03 11.31
CA ASN A 257 -10.02 -0.47 12.39
C ASN A 257 -11.47 -0.99 12.29
N ALA A 258 -11.78 -2.06 13.01
CA ALA A 258 -13.08 -2.71 12.90
C ALA A 258 -14.20 -1.99 13.67
N ALA A 259 -13.86 -1.18 14.68
CA ALA A 259 -14.84 -0.55 15.59
C ALA A 259 -15.78 0.46 14.89
N PRO A 260 -15.33 1.39 14.01
CA PRO A 260 -16.23 2.26 13.27
C PRO A 260 -17.22 1.49 12.40
N VAL A 261 -16.79 0.38 11.80
CA VAL A 261 -17.66 -0.42 10.93
C VAL A 261 -18.66 -1.22 11.74
N ALA A 262 -18.24 -1.80 12.87
CA ALA A 262 -19.16 -2.42 13.81
C ALA A 262 -20.22 -1.42 14.32
N LYS A 263 -19.81 -0.19 14.65
CA LYS A 263 -20.73 0.89 15.03
C LYS A 263 -21.67 1.30 13.90
N ALA A 264 -21.17 1.33 12.66
CA ALA A 264 -21.99 1.63 11.48
C ALA A 264 -23.04 0.54 11.20
N ILE A 265 -22.70 -0.73 11.40
CA ILE A 265 -23.66 -1.86 11.30
C ILE A 265 -24.71 -1.75 12.40
N ASP A 266 -24.33 -1.50 13.66
CA ASP A 266 -25.28 -1.30 14.76
C ASP A 266 -26.21 -0.11 14.50
N HIS A 267 -25.67 0.99 13.95
CA HIS A 267 -26.48 2.11 13.51
C HIS A 267 -27.46 1.70 12.40
N ALA A 268 -27.04 0.88 11.43
CA ALA A 268 -27.93 0.33 10.40
C ALA A 268 -29.09 -0.49 11.00
N VAL A 269 -28.84 -1.26 12.06
CA VAL A 269 -29.88 -1.97 12.82
C VAL A 269 -30.83 -0.97 13.48
N LYS A 270 -30.29 0.02 14.19
CA LYS A 270 -31.04 1.05 14.92
C LYS A 270 -32.00 1.84 14.02
N ILE A 271 -31.56 2.18 12.81
CA ILE A 271 -32.39 2.93 11.85
C ILE A 271 -33.38 2.04 11.08
N GLY A 272 -33.40 0.74 11.34
CA GLY A 272 -34.26 -0.24 10.67
C GLY A 272 -33.92 -0.41 9.20
N ALA A 273 -32.63 -0.42 8.84
CA ALA A 273 -32.20 -0.74 7.49
C ALA A 273 -32.66 -2.16 7.10
N HIS A 274 -32.70 -2.45 5.80
CA HIS A 274 -33.08 -3.76 5.28
C HIS A 274 -31.90 -4.48 4.63
N VAL A 275 -30.99 -3.70 4.03
CA VAL A 275 -29.79 -4.19 3.36
C VAL A 275 -28.61 -3.35 3.84
N VAL A 276 -27.47 -3.97 4.11
CA VAL A 276 -26.19 -3.29 4.40
C VAL A 276 -25.19 -3.64 3.30
N SER A 277 -24.68 -2.63 2.60
CA SER A 277 -23.67 -2.79 1.55
C SER A 277 -22.29 -2.40 2.10
N MET A 278 -21.40 -3.37 2.27
CA MET A 278 -20.05 -3.17 2.81
C MET A 278 -18.99 -3.40 1.74
N SER A 279 -18.62 -2.33 1.04
CA SER A 279 -17.60 -2.34 0.00
C SER A 279 -16.19 -2.16 0.58
N LEU A 280 -15.84 -3.01 1.55
CA LEU A 280 -14.69 -2.85 2.45
C LEU A 280 -14.22 -4.22 2.96
N GLY A 281 -12.99 -4.31 3.44
CA GLY A 281 -12.51 -5.49 4.15
C GLY A 281 -11.09 -5.40 4.71
N GLY A 282 -10.77 -6.27 5.67
CA GLY A 282 -9.48 -6.30 6.38
C GLY A 282 -9.43 -7.49 7.35
N ILE A 283 -9.14 -7.26 8.64
CA ILE A 283 -8.94 -8.32 9.66
C ILE A 283 -10.22 -8.63 10.45
N PRO A 284 -10.34 -9.83 11.05
CA PRO A 284 -11.45 -10.14 11.94
C PRO A 284 -11.34 -9.36 13.25
N SER A 285 -12.48 -9.18 13.90
CA SER A 285 -12.66 -8.55 15.21
C SER A 285 -13.91 -9.12 15.86
N PHE A 286 -13.86 -9.33 17.17
CA PHE A 286 -15.00 -9.81 17.93
C PHE A 286 -16.18 -8.83 17.84
N GLY A 287 -15.92 -7.54 18.04
CA GLY A 287 -16.93 -6.49 17.97
C GLY A 287 -17.60 -6.41 16.59
N LEU A 288 -16.85 -6.55 15.50
CA LEU A 288 -17.42 -6.58 14.15
C LEU A 288 -18.33 -7.79 13.93
N ARG A 289 -17.91 -8.97 14.40
CA ARG A 289 -18.70 -10.20 14.30
C ARG A 289 -20.00 -10.11 15.13
N GLN A 290 -19.94 -9.49 16.30
CA GLN A 290 -21.12 -9.21 17.13
C GLN A 290 -22.09 -8.24 16.44
N ALA A 291 -21.60 -7.20 15.77
CA ALA A 291 -22.45 -6.28 15.01
C ALA A 291 -23.19 -7.01 13.86
N ILE A 292 -22.49 -7.90 13.16
CA ILE A 292 -23.07 -8.74 12.10
C ILE A 292 -24.17 -9.65 12.67
N ALA A 293 -23.90 -10.32 13.79
CA ALA A 293 -24.87 -11.16 14.49
C ALA A 293 -26.18 -10.40 14.80
N ARG A 294 -26.04 -9.21 15.38
CA ARG A 294 -27.17 -8.31 15.72
C ARG A 294 -27.96 -7.90 14.49
N ALA A 295 -27.28 -7.60 13.37
CA ALA A 295 -27.94 -7.23 12.13
C ALA A 295 -28.71 -8.40 11.49
N ILE A 296 -28.15 -9.60 11.49
CA ILE A 296 -28.86 -10.81 10.99
C ILE A 296 -30.10 -11.07 11.84
N ALA A 297 -29.97 -10.98 13.18
CA ALA A 297 -31.10 -11.11 14.10
C ALA A 297 -32.17 -10.01 13.91
N GLY A 298 -31.75 -8.84 13.44
CA GLY A 298 -32.63 -7.71 13.07
C GLY A 298 -33.34 -7.84 11.72
N ASP A 299 -33.29 -9.00 11.06
CA ASP A 299 -33.86 -9.24 9.73
C ASP A 299 -33.22 -8.37 8.61
N LEU A 300 -31.90 -8.09 8.71
CA LEU A 300 -31.10 -7.41 7.67
C LEU A 300 -30.36 -8.40 6.77
N ILE A 301 -30.14 -8.03 5.51
CA ILE A 301 -29.24 -8.72 4.57
C ILE A 301 -27.91 -7.96 4.53
N LEU A 302 -26.79 -8.61 4.85
CA LEU A 302 -25.46 -8.00 4.82
C LEU A 302 -24.62 -8.59 3.70
N LEU A 303 -24.06 -7.72 2.85
CA LEU A 303 -23.18 -8.11 1.76
C LEU A 303 -21.82 -7.46 1.90
N ALA A 304 -20.75 -8.23 1.73
CA ALA A 304 -19.38 -7.73 1.83
C ALA A 304 -18.51 -8.15 0.63
N ALA A 305 -17.59 -7.25 0.28
CA ALA A 305 -16.64 -7.45 -0.79
C ALA A 305 -15.61 -8.53 -0.43
N ALA A 306 -15.39 -9.51 -1.33
CA ALA A 306 -14.43 -10.57 -1.08
C ALA A 306 -12.96 -10.08 -0.95
N GLY A 307 -12.65 -8.89 -1.47
CA GLY A 307 -11.32 -8.27 -1.38
C GLY A 307 -10.62 -8.16 -2.73
N ASN A 308 -9.73 -7.17 -2.85
CA ASN A 308 -9.06 -6.82 -4.10
C ASN A 308 -7.55 -7.10 -3.99
N CYS A 309 -6.99 -7.80 -4.97
CA CYS A 309 -5.55 -7.99 -5.16
C CYS A 309 -4.81 -8.72 -4.03
N ILE A 310 -5.52 -9.33 -3.08
CA ILE A 310 -4.94 -10.11 -1.98
C ILE A 310 -4.93 -11.61 -2.31
N GLY A 311 -5.96 -12.11 -3.02
CA GLY A 311 -6.05 -13.50 -3.46
C GLY A 311 -6.78 -14.45 -2.50
N LEU A 312 -6.92 -14.07 -1.23
CA LEU A 312 -7.79 -14.69 -0.22
C LEU A 312 -8.95 -13.78 0.15
N VAL A 313 -10.07 -14.38 0.60
CA VAL A 313 -11.25 -13.62 1.05
C VAL A 313 -10.94 -12.93 2.38
N VAL A 314 -11.24 -11.63 2.50
CA VAL A 314 -10.98 -10.83 3.72
C VAL A 314 -12.24 -10.60 4.56
N TRP A 315 -12.10 -10.17 5.80
CA TRP A 315 -13.22 -9.90 6.71
C TRP A 315 -13.85 -8.53 6.44
N PRO A 316 -15.18 -8.37 6.54
CA PRO A 316 -16.13 -9.33 7.09
C PRO A 316 -16.57 -10.43 6.11
N ALA A 317 -16.29 -10.34 4.81
CA ALA A 317 -16.73 -11.34 3.83
C ALA A 317 -16.25 -12.78 4.15
N ALA A 318 -15.11 -12.94 4.80
CA ALA A 318 -14.60 -14.25 5.21
C ALA A 318 -15.36 -14.89 6.39
N TYR A 319 -16.22 -14.15 7.10
CA TYR A 319 -17.04 -14.75 8.15
C TYR A 319 -18.09 -15.69 7.56
N PRO A 320 -18.28 -16.91 8.11
CA PRO A 320 -19.27 -17.86 7.61
C PRO A 320 -20.70 -17.29 7.54
N GLU A 321 -21.07 -16.44 8.50
CA GLU A 321 -22.39 -15.79 8.55
C GLU A 321 -22.56 -14.60 7.60
N MET A 322 -21.53 -14.16 6.88
CA MET A 322 -21.62 -13.06 5.91
C MET A 322 -21.93 -13.55 4.50
N ILE A 323 -22.59 -12.71 3.68
CA ILE A 323 -22.68 -12.95 2.24
C ILE A 323 -21.46 -12.31 1.56
N ALA A 324 -20.57 -13.14 1.04
CA ALA A 324 -19.35 -12.73 0.38
C ALA A 324 -19.51 -12.65 -1.14
N VAL A 325 -19.17 -11.51 -1.72
CA VAL A 325 -19.35 -11.26 -3.16
C VAL A 325 -18.00 -11.22 -3.89
N GLY A 326 -17.82 -12.16 -4.80
CA GLY A 326 -16.68 -12.24 -5.72
C GLY A 326 -16.86 -11.37 -6.98
N GLY A 327 -15.77 -11.13 -7.70
CA GLY A 327 -15.74 -10.25 -8.87
C GLY A 327 -15.50 -10.97 -10.20
N THR A 328 -16.36 -10.70 -11.18
CA THR A 328 -16.20 -11.14 -12.58
C THR A 328 -16.03 -9.98 -13.55
N ASN A 329 -15.59 -10.29 -14.76
CA ASN A 329 -15.62 -9.36 -15.89
C ASN A 329 -16.81 -9.61 -16.82
N ARG A 330 -16.92 -8.81 -17.88
CA ARG A 330 -18.02 -8.91 -18.87
C ARG A 330 -18.17 -10.29 -19.52
N ALA A 331 -17.11 -11.08 -19.58
CA ALA A 331 -17.13 -12.43 -20.14
C ALA A 331 -17.43 -13.51 -19.09
N ASP A 332 -17.94 -13.13 -17.90
CA ASP A 332 -18.15 -13.99 -16.73
C ASP A 332 -16.89 -14.75 -16.26
N LYS A 333 -15.70 -14.26 -16.64
CA LYS A 333 -14.43 -14.78 -16.13
C LYS A 333 -14.09 -14.06 -14.83
N LYS A 334 -13.22 -14.67 -14.01
CA LYS A 334 -12.71 -14.03 -12.80
C LYS A 334 -12.04 -12.71 -13.17
N TRP A 335 -12.48 -11.61 -12.56
CA TRP A 335 -11.71 -10.37 -12.63
C TRP A 335 -10.34 -10.61 -11.98
N LYS A 336 -9.25 -10.20 -12.64
CA LYS A 336 -7.89 -10.55 -12.20
C LYS A 336 -7.62 -10.15 -10.75
N GLY A 337 -8.14 -9.00 -10.32
CA GLY A 337 -8.03 -8.51 -8.95
C GLY A 337 -9.00 -9.12 -7.94
N SER A 338 -9.94 -9.98 -8.33
CA SER A 338 -10.83 -10.62 -7.37
C SER A 338 -10.11 -11.63 -6.49
N SER A 339 -10.28 -11.47 -5.18
CA SER A 339 -10.07 -12.54 -4.21
C SER A 339 -11.06 -13.68 -4.45
N ARG A 340 -10.69 -14.88 -3.99
CA ARG A 340 -11.44 -16.12 -4.23
C ARG A 340 -11.25 -17.09 -3.08
N GLY A 341 -12.23 -17.94 -2.85
CA GLY A 341 -12.17 -18.93 -1.80
C GLY A 341 -13.52 -19.62 -1.58
N PRO A 342 -13.57 -20.62 -0.70
CA PRO A 342 -14.81 -21.29 -0.33
C PRO A 342 -15.81 -20.37 0.37
N ALA A 343 -15.34 -19.28 1.01
CA ALA A 343 -16.20 -18.28 1.63
C ALA A 343 -17.04 -17.48 0.62
N VAL A 344 -16.68 -17.42 -0.68
CA VAL A 344 -17.46 -16.67 -1.68
C VAL A 344 -18.79 -17.37 -1.95
N ASP A 345 -19.92 -16.71 -1.66
CA ASP A 345 -21.26 -17.26 -1.90
C ASP A 345 -21.63 -17.24 -3.39
N PHE A 346 -21.40 -16.09 -4.04
CA PHE A 346 -21.63 -15.87 -5.47
C PHE A 346 -20.82 -14.66 -5.94
N SER A 347 -20.83 -14.40 -7.24
CA SER A 347 -20.09 -13.30 -7.85
C SER A 347 -21.00 -12.34 -8.62
N ALA A 348 -20.49 -11.15 -8.89
CA ALA A 348 -21.11 -10.17 -9.77
C ALA A 348 -20.04 -9.38 -10.55
N PRO A 349 -20.45 -8.64 -11.61
CA PRO A 349 -19.57 -7.72 -12.32
C PRO A 349 -18.74 -6.81 -11.40
N ALA A 350 -17.42 -6.84 -11.59
CA ALA A 350 -16.45 -6.08 -10.81
C ALA A 350 -15.40 -5.37 -11.68
N GLU A 351 -15.25 -5.73 -12.95
CA GLU A 351 -14.27 -5.15 -13.86
C GLU A 351 -14.97 -4.13 -14.79
N PHE A 352 -14.60 -2.85 -14.70
CA PHE A 352 -15.14 -1.76 -15.51
C PHE A 352 -16.67 -1.54 -15.39
N VAL A 353 -17.20 -1.67 -14.17
CA VAL A 353 -18.58 -1.32 -13.83
C VAL A 353 -18.73 0.20 -13.86
N TRP A 354 -19.63 0.73 -14.68
CA TRP A 354 -19.85 2.18 -14.76
C TRP A 354 -20.38 2.74 -13.43
N ARG A 355 -19.76 3.83 -12.97
CA ARG A 355 -20.04 4.47 -11.68
C ARG A 355 -19.82 5.98 -11.77
N ALA A 356 -20.40 6.71 -10.81
CA ALA A 356 -20.11 8.13 -10.57
C ALA A 356 -18.67 8.36 -10.09
N GLU A 357 -17.99 9.38 -10.61
CA GLU A 357 -16.58 9.66 -10.30
C GLU A 357 -16.35 11.03 -9.68
N ARG A 358 -15.77 11.01 -8.47
CA ARG A 358 -15.27 12.18 -7.75
C ARG A 358 -13.91 11.83 -7.18
N THR A 359 -12.85 12.41 -7.73
CA THR A 359 -11.46 12.11 -7.34
C THR A 359 -10.81 13.20 -6.50
N GLY A 360 -11.50 14.33 -6.27
CA GLY A 360 -11.03 15.41 -5.41
C GLY A 360 -12.04 16.56 -5.32
N PRO A 361 -11.83 17.53 -4.40
CA PRO A 361 -12.82 18.58 -4.12
C PRO A 361 -13.09 19.51 -5.32
N GLY A 362 -12.10 19.67 -6.21
CA GLY A 362 -12.20 20.46 -7.44
C GLY A 362 -12.50 19.64 -8.70
N ALA A 363 -12.71 18.33 -8.59
CA ALA A 363 -13.07 17.50 -9.74
C ALA A 363 -14.51 17.84 -10.20
N PRO A 364 -14.84 17.76 -11.51
CA PRO A 364 -16.21 17.93 -11.97
C PRO A 364 -17.16 16.93 -11.29
N ASP A 365 -18.41 17.31 -11.11
CA ASP A 365 -19.46 16.53 -10.42
C ASP A 365 -20.34 15.71 -11.39
N ASP A 366 -19.94 15.61 -12.66
CA ASP A 366 -20.67 14.92 -13.73
C ASP A 366 -19.90 13.78 -14.41
N LEU A 367 -18.72 13.45 -13.88
CA LEU A 367 -17.84 12.42 -14.44
C LEU A 367 -18.35 11.02 -14.13
N VAL A 368 -18.25 10.14 -15.11
CA VAL A 368 -18.53 8.72 -14.93
C VAL A 368 -17.39 7.90 -15.53
N ALA A 369 -17.02 6.82 -14.86
CA ALA A 369 -15.89 6.00 -15.24
C ALA A 369 -16.16 4.52 -14.94
N GLY A 370 -15.35 3.63 -15.52
CA GLY A 370 -15.41 2.19 -15.23
C GLY A 370 -14.67 1.86 -13.94
N GLY A 371 -15.42 1.66 -12.88
CA GLY A 371 -14.96 1.11 -11.62
C GLY A 371 -14.48 -0.33 -11.74
N GLN A 372 -13.32 -0.61 -11.16
CA GLN A 372 -12.84 -1.95 -10.90
C GLN A 372 -12.82 -2.23 -9.39
N GLY A 373 -13.28 -3.39 -8.94
CA GLY A 373 -13.31 -3.77 -7.53
C GLY A 373 -14.47 -4.70 -7.18
N THR A 374 -14.24 -5.63 -6.25
CA THR A 374 -15.33 -6.42 -5.61
C THR A 374 -16.32 -5.52 -4.84
N SER A 375 -15.92 -4.29 -4.52
CA SER A 375 -16.80 -3.19 -4.08
C SER A 375 -18.00 -2.99 -5.02
N PHE A 376 -17.77 -2.88 -6.33
CA PHE A 376 -18.85 -2.64 -7.29
C PHE A 376 -19.76 -3.85 -7.46
N ALA A 377 -19.20 -5.07 -7.40
CA ALA A 377 -19.98 -6.30 -7.36
C ALA A 377 -20.91 -6.33 -6.14
N THR A 378 -20.39 -5.97 -4.96
CA THR A 378 -21.15 -5.89 -3.70
C THR A 378 -22.26 -4.85 -3.76
N ALA A 379 -21.97 -3.66 -4.29
CA ALA A 379 -22.95 -2.60 -4.50
C ALA A 379 -24.08 -3.05 -5.45
N LEU A 380 -23.74 -3.70 -6.56
CA LEU A 380 -24.71 -4.26 -7.51
C LEU A 380 -25.64 -5.26 -6.80
N CYS A 381 -25.07 -6.19 -6.04
CA CYS A 381 -25.81 -7.21 -5.30
C CYS A 381 -26.69 -6.62 -4.19
N ALA A 382 -26.28 -5.54 -3.54
CA ALA A 382 -27.12 -4.85 -2.55
C ALA A 382 -28.37 -4.24 -3.19
N GLY A 383 -28.24 -3.65 -4.39
CA GLY A 383 -29.40 -3.23 -5.18
C GLY A 383 -30.30 -4.40 -5.59
N ILE A 384 -29.73 -5.53 -6.02
CA ILE A 384 -30.49 -6.75 -6.35
C ILE A 384 -31.24 -7.30 -5.12
N ALA A 385 -30.61 -7.31 -3.95
CA ALA A 385 -31.28 -7.68 -2.69
C ALA A 385 -32.47 -6.77 -2.39
N ALA A 386 -32.35 -5.47 -2.67
CA ALA A 386 -33.45 -4.53 -2.52
C ALA A 386 -34.59 -4.77 -3.51
N LEU A 387 -34.28 -5.14 -4.76
CA LEU A 387 -35.29 -5.57 -5.74
C LEU A 387 -36.06 -6.80 -5.25
N TRP A 388 -35.36 -7.80 -4.72
CA TRP A 388 -35.94 -9.05 -4.23
C TRP A 388 -36.86 -8.81 -3.02
N LEU A 389 -36.40 -8.05 -2.02
CA LEU A 389 -37.21 -7.67 -0.85
C LEU A 389 -38.45 -6.86 -1.25
N GLY A 390 -38.30 -5.93 -2.21
CA GLY A 390 -39.41 -5.13 -2.74
C GLY A 390 -40.45 -5.98 -3.47
N HIS A 391 -39.99 -6.91 -4.33
CA HIS A 391 -40.85 -7.79 -5.12
C HIS A 391 -41.67 -8.75 -4.25
N HIS A 392 -41.01 -9.50 -3.35
CA HIS A 392 -41.69 -10.46 -2.49
C HIS A 392 -42.42 -9.83 -1.30
N ARG A 393 -42.24 -8.52 -1.10
CA ARG A 393 -42.68 -7.74 0.08
C ARG A 393 -41.97 -8.23 1.34
N ARG A 394 -41.08 -7.40 1.89
CA ARG A 394 -40.27 -7.69 3.08
C ARG A 394 -41.03 -8.40 4.22
N ALA A 395 -42.24 -7.96 4.56
CA ALA A 395 -43.03 -8.60 5.62
C ALA A 395 -43.35 -10.09 5.35
N LYS A 396 -43.59 -10.47 4.09
CA LYS A 396 -43.81 -11.87 3.70
C LYS A 396 -42.51 -12.68 3.73
N VAL A 397 -41.40 -12.06 3.33
CA VAL A 397 -40.07 -12.67 3.43
C VAL A 397 -39.74 -13.00 4.88
N ILE A 398 -39.98 -12.05 5.80
CA ILE A 398 -39.77 -12.25 7.24
C ILE A 398 -40.67 -13.37 7.78
N ALA A 399 -41.96 -13.38 7.40
CA ALA A 399 -42.88 -14.42 7.82
C ALA A 399 -42.42 -15.82 7.34
N GLU A 400 -41.97 -15.93 6.09
CA GLU A 400 -41.43 -17.18 5.53
C GLU A 400 -40.16 -17.62 6.26
N ALA A 401 -39.22 -16.72 6.50
CA ALA A 401 -37.97 -17.01 7.19
C ALA A 401 -38.24 -17.54 8.61
N ARG A 402 -39.12 -16.86 9.36
CA ARG A 402 -39.56 -17.28 10.70
C ARG A 402 -40.27 -18.63 10.69
N GLN A 403 -41.15 -18.87 9.71
CA GLN A 403 -41.83 -20.16 9.55
C GLN A 403 -40.83 -21.31 9.34
N ARG A 404 -39.71 -21.05 8.67
CA ARG A 404 -38.65 -22.02 8.40
C ARG A 404 -37.57 -22.09 9.48
N GLY A 405 -37.62 -21.22 10.49
CA GLY A 405 -36.58 -21.14 11.53
C GLY A 405 -35.22 -20.68 11.01
N VAL A 406 -35.20 -19.82 9.98
CA VAL A 406 -33.97 -19.25 9.39
C VAL A 406 -34.04 -17.72 9.37
N SER A 407 -32.91 -17.05 9.16
CA SER A 407 -32.87 -15.59 9.00
C SER A 407 -33.37 -15.16 7.61
N VAL A 408 -33.79 -13.89 7.48
CA VAL A 408 -34.07 -13.29 6.16
C VAL A 408 -32.85 -13.38 5.23
N GLN A 409 -31.66 -13.17 5.79
CA GLN A 409 -30.40 -13.27 5.06
C GLN A 409 -30.16 -14.70 4.53
N ALA A 410 -30.33 -15.73 5.35
CA ALA A 410 -30.16 -17.12 4.95
C ALA A 410 -31.09 -17.48 3.79
N LEU A 411 -32.36 -17.04 3.87
CA LEU A 411 -33.34 -17.25 2.82
C LEU A 411 -32.93 -16.56 1.50
N PHE A 412 -32.47 -15.31 1.57
CA PHE A 412 -31.94 -14.59 0.40
C PHE A 412 -30.68 -15.24 -0.16
N ARG A 413 -29.71 -15.59 0.69
CA ARG A 413 -28.44 -16.24 0.32
C ARG A 413 -28.70 -17.53 -0.45
N THR A 414 -29.56 -18.39 0.08
CA THR A 414 -29.94 -19.65 -0.57
C THR A 414 -30.64 -19.42 -1.89
N ALA A 415 -31.59 -18.47 -1.97
CA ALA A 415 -32.27 -18.12 -3.21
C ALA A 415 -31.28 -17.60 -4.28
N ALA A 416 -30.37 -16.71 -3.90
CA ALA A 416 -29.35 -16.15 -4.78
C ALA A 416 -28.37 -17.22 -5.28
N GLN A 417 -27.91 -18.13 -4.41
CA GLN A 417 -27.06 -19.26 -4.81
C GLN A 417 -27.80 -20.23 -5.73
N GLN A 418 -29.07 -20.55 -5.44
CA GLN A 418 -29.91 -21.47 -6.22
C GLN A 418 -30.15 -20.95 -7.64
N THR A 419 -30.24 -19.63 -7.81
CA THR A 419 -30.58 -18.98 -9.09
C THR A 419 -29.37 -18.40 -9.80
N ALA A 420 -28.19 -18.37 -9.18
CA ALA A 420 -26.97 -17.89 -9.79
C ALA A 420 -26.66 -18.64 -11.08
N ARG A 421 -26.31 -17.89 -12.12
CA ARG A 421 -25.95 -18.42 -13.43
C ARG A 421 -24.50 -18.87 -13.41
N LYS A 422 -24.27 -20.12 -13.80
CA LYS A 422 -22.91 -20.70 -13.87
C LYS A 422 -22.53 -21.04 -15.32
N PRO A 423 -21.86 -20.12 -16.04
CA PRO A 423 -21.37 -20.39 -17.39
C PRO A 423 -20.44 -21.59 -17.47
N ALA A 424 -20.36 -22.21 -18.65
CA ALA A 424 -19.40 -23.28 -18.90
C ALA A 424 -17.97 -22.77 -18.63
N GLY A 425 -17.21 -23.52 -17.82
CA GLY A 425 -15.87 -23.11 -17.41
C GLY A 425 -15.81 -22.04 -16.33
N PHE A 426 -16.90 -21.81 -15.57
CA PHE A 426 -16.91 -20.84 -14.47
C PHE A 426 -15.78 -21.11 -13.46
N PRO A 427 -15.00 -20.09 -13.05
CA PRO A 427 -13.82 -20.29 -12.21
C PRO A 427 -14.13 -20.87 -10.83
N SER A 428 -13.21 -21.69 -10.30
CA SER A 428 -13.29 -22.17 -8.92
C SER A 428 -13.02 -21.05 -7.90
N GLY A 429 -13.70 -21.15 -6.75
CA GLY A 429 -13.58 -20.17 -5.66
C GLY A 429 -14.34 -18.86 -5.88
N LEU A 430 -15.30 -18.82 -6.81
CA LEU A 430 -16.18 -17.68 -7.11
C LEU A 430 -17.66 -17.94 -6.74
N GLY A 431 -17.88 -18.88 -5.82
CA GLY A 431 -19.21 -19.25 -5.34
C GLY A 431 -20.08 -19.98 -6.36
N ALA A 432 -21.40 -19.85 -6.19
CA ALA A 432 -22.41 -20.57 -6.95
C ALA A 432 -22.46 -20.16 -8.45
N GLY A 433 -22.05 -18.93 -8.78
CA GLY A 433 -22.12 -18.38 -10.12
C GLY A 433 -22.20 -16.87 -10.10
N VAL A 434 -22.54 -16.26 -11.23
CA VAL A 434 -22.91 -14.84 -11.33
C VAL A 434 -24.37 -14.68 -10.92
N ILE A 435 -24.67 -13.76 -10.01
CA ILE A 435 -26.05 -13.50 -9.56
C ILE A 435 -26.96 -13.14 -10.75
N ASP A 436 -28.18 -13.68 -10.78
CA ASP A 436 -29.17 -13.48 -11.84
C ASP A 436 -30.47 -12.93 -11.22
N ALA A 437 -30.69 -11.61 -11.37
CA ALA A 437 -31.79 -10.92 -10.72
C ALA A 437 -33.17 -11.35 -11.26
N GLU A 438 -33.26 -11.69 -12.54
CA GLU A 438 -34.50 -12.15 -13.17
C GLU A 438 -34.92 -13.50 -12.59
N ALA A 439 -34.00 -14.46 -12.55
CA ALA A 439 -34.25 -15.78 -11.99
C ALA A 439 -34.53 -15.71 -10.48
N LEU A 440 -33.80 -14.86 -9.75
CA LEU A 440 -33.97 -14.66 -8.32
C LEU A 440 -35.36 -14.11 -7.96
N LEU A 441 -35.85 -13.09 -8.67
CA LEU A 441 -37.20 -12.53 -8.43
C LEU A 441 -38.31 -13.47 -8.89
N SER A 442 -38.06 -14.26 -9.93
CA SER A 442 -39.04 -15.23 -10.44
C SER A 442 -39.21 -16.44 -9.53
N LEU A 443 -38.24 -16.73 -8.65
CA LEU A 443 -38.29 -17.84 -7.71
C LEU A 443 -39.31 -17.55 -6.59
N PRO A 444 -40.43 -18.30 -6.50
CA PRO A 444 -41.38 -18.11 -5.41
C PRO A 444 -40.72 -18.43 -4.06
N LEU A 445 -41.10 -17.74 -2.98
CA LEU A 445 -40.54 -17.98 -1.64
C LEU A 445 -40.61 -19.46 -1.25
N ALA A 446 -41.75 -20.12 -1.50
CA ALA A 446 -41.95 -21.55 -1.27
C ALA A 446 -40.99 -22.48 -2.07
N GLY A 447 -40.46 -22.00 -3.21
CA GLY A 447 -39.52 -22.73 -4.07
C GLY A 447 -38.05 -22.55 -3.70
N ILE A 448 -37.74 -21.69 -2.73
CA ILE A 448 -36.38 -21.54 -2.19
C ILE A 448 -36.02 -22.82 -1.44
N ALA A 449 -34.86 -23.39 -1.73
CA ALA A 449 -34.35 -24.59 -1.07
C ALA A 449 -34.21 -24.40 0.45
N SER A 450 -34.04 -25.51 1.17
CA SER A 450 -33.83 -25.46 2.62
C SER A 450 -32.51 -24.74 2.94
N ALA A 451 -32.60 -23.57 3.54
CA ALA A 451 -31.46 -22.80 4.00
C ALA A 451 -30.90 -23.38 5.30
N THR A 452 -29.58 -23.34 5.47
CA THR A 452 -28.94 -23.66 6.75
C THR A 452 -29.04 -22.48 7.71
N THR A 453 -29.25 -22.75 8.99
CA THR A 453 -29.29 -21.70 10.01
C THR A 453 -27.92 -21.03 10.14
N GLU A 454 -27.89 -19.70 9.94
CA GLU A 454 -26.69 -18.89 10.16
C GLU A 454 -26.48 -18.74 11.67
N SER A 455 -25.37 -19.27 12.20
CA SER A 455 -24.96 -19.04 13.58
C SER A 455 -23.68 -18.21 13.61
N PRO A 456 -23.71 -16.96 14.11
CA PRO A 456 -22.54 -16.08 14.18
C PRO A 456 -21.47 -16.58 15.16
N PHE A 457 -21.77 -17.56 16.00
CA PHE A 457 -20.80 -18.28 16.84
C PHE A 457 -20.84 -19.79 16.55
N GLY A 458 -21.09 -20.16 15.29
CA GLY A 458 -21.16 -21.54 14.82
C GLY A 458 -19.89 -22.36 15.10
N PRO A 459 -19.86 -23.64 14.72
CA PRO A 459 -18.83 -24.59 15.15
C PRO A 459 -17.43 -24.35 14.57
N GLU A 460 -17.23 -23.33 13.72
CA GLU A 460 -15.95 -22.97 13.12
C GLU A 460 -15.27 -21.90 14.00
N PRO A 461 -14.32 -22.29 14.86
CA PRO A 461 -13.81 -21.40 15.91
C PRO A 461 -12.87 -20.31 15.36
N SER A 462 -12.35 -20.46 14.13
CA SER A 462 -11.39 -19.52 13.56
C SER A 462 -12.03 -18.34 12.83
N GLY A 463 -13.36 -18.35 12.65
CA GLY A 463 -14.09 -17.27 11.96
C GLY A 463 -13.66 -17.07 10.50
N GLY A 464 -13.28 -18.12 9.79
CA GLY A 464 -12.80 -18.10 8.40
C GLY A 464 -11.28 -18.03 8.24
N ILE A 465 -10.51 -17.91 9.33
CA ILE A 465 -9.04 -17.82 9.28
C ILE A 465 -8.43 -19.12 8.74
N GLU A 466 -9.08 -20.26 8.99
CA GLU A 466 -8.67 -21.55 8.44
C GLU A 466 -8.46 -21.49 6.92
N ASP A 467 -9.34 -20.82 6.18
CA ASP A 467 -9.27 -20.74 4.72
C ASP A 467 -8.09 -19.87 4.26
N ALA A 468 -7.78 -18.81 4.99
CA ALA A 468 -6.58 -17.99 4.76
C ALA A 468 -5.30 -18.82 4.99
N LEU A 469 -5.23 -19.56 6.11
CA LEU A 469 -4.12 -20.47 6.39
C LEU A 469 -4.01 -21.58 5.33
N ARG A 470 -5.15 -22.11 4.86
CA ARG A 470 -5.19 -23.13 3.80
C ARG A 470 -4.67 -22.60 2.48
N HIS A 471 -5.00 -21.35 2.14
CA HIS A 471 -4.51 -20.68 0.95
C HIS A 471 -2.98 -20.52 0.97
N LEU A 472 -2.43 -20.09 2.11
CA LEU A 472 -1.02 -19.78 2.27
C LEU A 472 -0.14 -21.02 2.42
N PHE A 473 -0.53 -21.93 3.32
CA PHE A 473 0.31 -23.04 3.78
C PHE A 473 -0.17 -24.40 3.27
N GLY A 474 -1.35 -24.46 2.62
CA GLY A 474 -1.95 -25.71 2.18
C GLY A 474 -2.87 -26.34 3.23
N PRO A 475 -3.40 -27.55 2.96
CA PRO A 475 -4.33 -28.22 3.86
C PRO A 475 -3.71 -28.44 5.25
N GLY A 476 -4.52 -28.26 6.29
CA GLY A 476 -4.14 -28.45 7.68
C GLY A 476 -5.40 -28.64 8.53
N ARG A 477 -5.20 -28.89 9.83
CA ARG A 477 -6.29 -29.04 10.79
C ARG A 477 -6.18 -27.95 11.83
N VAL A 478 -7.25 -27.17 11.98
CA VAL A 478 -7.38 -26.17 13.04
C VAL A 478 -7.25 -26.86 14.39
N ASP A 479 -6.43 -26.28 15.27
CA ASP A 479 -6.36 -26.69 16.67
C ASP A 479 -7.57 -26.10 17.41
N PRO A 480 -8.52 -26.93 17.90
CA PRO A 480 -9.66 -26.43 18.65
C PRO A 480 -9.26 -25.88 20.03
N GLY A 481 -8.06 -26.21 20.53
CA GLY A 481 -7.53 -25.67 21.78
C GLY A 481 -6.81 -24.33 21.63
N PHE A 482 -6.66 -23.82 20.40
CA PHE A 482 -6.05 -22.53 20.15
C PHE A 482 -7.07 -21.40 20.39
N ASP A 483 -6.67 -20.37 21.12
CA ASP A 483 -7.51 -19.21 21.43
C ASP A 483 -7.62 -18.27 20.22
N TRP A 484 -8.49 -18.63 19.28
CA TRP A 484 -8.74 -17.86 18.06
C TRP A 484 -9.36 -16.49 18.32
N ILE A 485 -10.03 -16.29 19.46
CA ILE A 485 -10.55 -14.98 19.85
C ILE A 485 -9.39 -14.05 20.21
N ALA A 486 -8.40 -14.55 20.96
CA ALA A 486 -7.25 -13.75 21.38
C ALA A 486 -6.25 -13.49 20.24
N HIS A 487 -5.99 -14.50 19.42
CA HIS A 487 -4.87 -14.50 18.48
C HIS A 487 -5.29 -14.47 17.01
N GLY A 488 -6.55 -14.73 16.70
CA GLY A 488 -7.08 -14.76 15.34
C GLY A 488 -6.87 -13.46 14.56
N PRO A 489 -7.17 -12.27 15.12
CA PRO A 489 -6.93 -11.00 14.44
C PRO A 489 -5.47 -10.80 14.02
N GLU A 490 -4.52 -11.18 14.86
CA GLU A 490 -3.09 -11.09 14.54
C GLU A 490 -2.67 -12.13 13.49
N VAL A 491 -3.14 -13.38 13.60
CA VAL A 491 -2.90 -14.42 12.58
C VAL A 491 -3.43 -13.97 11.22
N ALA A 492 -4.61 -13.35 11.18
CA ALA A 492 -5.20 -12.81 9.97
C ALA A 492 -4.40 -11.63 9.39
N ALA A 493 -3.91 -10.71 10.23
CA ALA A 493 -3.05 -9.60 9.78
C ALA A 493 -1.77 -10.11 9.12
N LEU A 494 -1.12 -11.11 9.74
CA LEU A 494 0.07 -11.78 9.18
C LEU A 494 -0.26 -12.53 7.88
N ALA A 495 -1.41 -13.22 7.83
CA ALA A 495 -1.86 -13.95 6.64
C ALA A 495 -2.15 -13.01 5.45
N ILE A 496 -2.82 -11.88 5.68
CA ILE A 496 -3.09 -10.87 4.66
C ILE A 496 -1.78 -10.27 4.14
N ALA A 497 -0.82 -9.97 5.03
CA ALA A 497 0.51 -9.49 4.65
C ALA A 497 1.26 -10.49 3.76
N ASP A 498 1.24 -11.77 4.14
CA ASP A 498 1.86 -12.85 3.38
C ASP A 498 1.22 -13.04 2.00
N ALA A 499 -0.11 -12.99 1.93
CA ALA A 499 -0.87 -13.15 0.69
C ALA A 499 -0.55 -12.01 -0.30
N ARG A 500 -0.50 -10.76 0.18
CA ARG A 500 -0.07 -9.60 -0.60
C ARG A 500 1.39 -9.70 -1.06
N ALA A 501 2.27 -10.30 -0.25
CA ALA A 501 3.64 -10.57 -0.65
C ALA A 501 3.78 -11.68 -1.73
N GLY A 502 2.67 -12.34 -2.08
CA GLY A 502 2.58 -13.37 -3.11
C GLY A 502 2.91 -14.78 -2.61
N ARG A 503 2.80 -15.05 -1.30
CA ARG A 503 2.95 -16.39 -0.72
C ARG A 503 1.74 -17.26 -1.07
N GLY A 504 1.95 -18.55 -1.37
CA GLY A 504 0.85 -19.50 -1.62
C GLY A 504 1.28 -20.98 -1.61
N ALA A 505 0.31 -21.89 -1.42
CA ALA A 505 0.52 -23.30 -1.05
C ALA A 505 1.29 -24.21 -2.03
N ARG A 506 1.43 -23.85 -3.32
CA ARG A 506 2.07 -24.72 -4.35
C ARG A 506 3.23 -24.07 -5.10
N GLY A 507 3.81 -22.98 -4.59
CA GLY A 507 4.91 -22.28 -5.25
C GLY A 507 6.20 -22.35 -4.46
N THR A 508 7.32 -22.56 -5.16
CA THR A 508 8.69 -22.12 -4.78
C THR A 508 8.78 -20.59 -4.63
N ALA A 509 7.69 -19.93 -4.29
CA ALA A 509 7.60 -18.51 -4.08
C ALA A 509 8.16 -18.23 -2.69
N ARG A 510 9.43 -17.81 -2.73
CA ARG A 510 9.95 -16.68 -1.96
C ARG A 510 9.90 -16.87 -0.44
N GLU A 511 11.05 -16.78 0.21
CA GLU A 511 11.14 -16.07 1.49
C GLU A 511 10.70 -14.62 1.25
N ALA A 512 9.40 -14.42 1.02
CA ALA A 512 8.84 -13.15 0.59
C ALA A 512 8.79 -12.28 1.83
N ARG A 513 9.71 -11.30 1.90
CA ARG A 513 9.50 -9.84 1.99
C ARG A 513 8.39 -9.26 2.90
N ALA A 514 7.63 -10.07 3.63
CA ALA A 514 6.70 -9.68 4.67
C ALA A 514 7.17 -10.32 5.98
N PHE A 515 8.31 -9.87 6.49
CA PHE A 515 8.73 -10.16 7.87
C PHE A 515 7.95 -9.23 8.81
N ARG A 516 6.63 -9.43 8.89
CA ARG A 516 5.87 -8.89 10.02
C ARG A 516 6.11 -9.79 11.21
N ARG A 517 6.52 -9.17 12.31
CA ARG A 517 6.80 -9.87 13.56
C ARG A 517 5.49 -10.26 14.22
N ALA A 518 5.43 -11.50 14.70
CA ALA A 518 4.37 -11.90 15.62
C ALA A 518 4.70 -11.36 17.02
N SER A 519 3.68 -10.91 17.74
CA SER A 519 3.73 -10.60 19.16
C SER A 519 4.27 -11.80 19.93
N ILE A 520 4.83 -11.55 21.12
CA ILE A 520 5.32 -12.61 22.00
C ILE A 520 4.16 -13.55 22.37
N GLY A 521 2.97 -12.98 22.66
CA GLY A 521 1.77 -13.74 22.99
C GLY A 521 1.36 -14.70 21.86
N LEU A 522 1.26 -14.24 20.62
CA LEU A 522 0.98 -15.12 19.49
C LEU A 522 2.10 -16.14 19.27
N THR A 523 3.35 -15.73 19.43
CA THR A 523 4.51 -16.61 19.23
C THR A 523 4.48 -17.81 20.18
N ASP A 524 4.21 -17.56 21.46
CA ASP A 524 4.15 -18.61 22.48
C ASP A 524 2.91 -19.49 22.28
N ALA A 525 1.74 -18.89 22.00
CA ALA A 525 0.52 -19.63 21.71
C ALA A 525 0.65 -20.52 20.46
N ALA A 526 1.25 -20.00 19.39
CA ALA A 526 1.47 -20.71 18.14
C ALA A 526 2.51 -21.83 18.29
N ALA A 527 3.54 -21.64 19.12
CA ALA A 527 4.53 -22.68 19.43
C ALA A 527 3.91 -23.88 20.18
N GLY A 528 2.87 -23.64 20.98
CA GLY A 528 2.11 -24.68 21.68
C GLY A 528 0.97 -25.31 20.87
N SER A 529 0.67 -24.78 19.68
CA SER A 529 -0.47 -25.23 18.87
C SER A 529 -0.23 -26.58 18.19
N ARG A 530 -1.30 -27.36 18.04
CA ARG A 530 -1.32 -28.60 17.23
C ARG A 530 -1.48 -28.33 15.72
N ASP A 531 -1.81 -27.11 15.32
CA ASP A 531 -1.85 -26.73 13.91
C ASP A 531 -0.44 -26.39 13.41
N ALA A 532 0.14 -27.31 12.64
CA ALA A 532 1.50 -27.16 12.11
C ALA A 532 1.69 -25.91 11.23
N ARG A 533 0.61 -25.30 10.72
CA ARG A 533 0.67 -24.05 9.95
C ARG A 533 1.03 -22.86 10.86
N LEU A 534 0.59 -22.87 12.12
CA LEU A 534 0.87 -21.81 13.10
C LEU A 534 2.33 -21.82 13.57
N ALA A 535 3.00 -22.97 13.53
CA ALA A 535 4.42 -23.07 13.88
C ALA A 535 5.31 -22.14 13.01
N GLN A 536 4.93 -21.87 11.75
CA GLN A 536 5.66 -20.92 10.90
C GLN A 536 5.50 -19.46 11.34
N LEU A 537 4.41 -19.12 12.03
CA LEU A 537 4.21 -17.80 12.62
C LEU A 537 5.03 -17.66 13.91
N ALA A 538 5.11 -18.71 14.74
CA ALA A 538 5.92 -18.73 15.96
C ALA A 538 7.42 -18.48 15.70
N LEU A 539 7.94 -18.93 14.55
CA LEU A 539 9.32 -18.67 14.16
C LEU A 539 9.62 -17.18 13.90
N ARG A 540 8.61 -16.31 13.78
CA ARG A 540 8.77 -14.88 13.48
C ARG A 540 9.00 -14.00 14.71
N GLY A 541 8.50 -14.39 15.89
CA GLY A 541 8.57 -13.52 17.09
C GLY A 541 9.87 -13.63 17.88
N ARG A 542 10.67 -14.67 17.65
CA ARG A 542 11.99 -14.81 18.27
C ARG A 542 12.98 -13.96 17.49
N PRO A 543 13.82 -13.14 18.15
CA PRO A 543 14.94 -12.53 17.45
C PRO A 543 15.67 -13.68 16.76
N PRO A 544 16.00 -13.57 15.46
CA PRO A 544 16.95 -14.52 14.93
C PRO A 544 18.14 -14.47 15.88
N ALA A 545 18.70 -15.63 16.23
CA ALA A 545 20.10 -15.66 16.66
C ALA A 545 20.90 -14.78 15.69
N PRO A 546 22.09 -14.24 16.03
CA PRO A 546 22.98 -13.63 15.04
C PRO A 546 23.38 -14.69 14.01
N ALA A 547 22.43 -15.02 13.14
CA ALA A 547 22.47 -15.99 12.10
C ALA A 547 22.98 -15.15 10.96
N ILE A 548 24.23 -15.41 10.66
CA ILE A 548 24.81 -15.19 9.35
C ILE A 548 23.78 -15.73 8.36
N ILE A 549 22.94 -14.85 7.81
CA ILE A 549 22.13 -15.17 6.65
C ILE A 549 23.14 -15.28 5.52
N MET A 550 23.65 -16.49 5.33
CA MET A 550 24.37 -16.85 4.13
C MET A 550 23.40 -16.65 2.96
N PRO A 551 23.71 -15.80 1.97
CA PRO A 551 22.89 -15.73 0.77
C PRO A 551 22.85 -17.14 0.17
N SER A 552 21.65 -17.70 0.03
CA SER A 552 21.53 -18.99 -0.63
C SER A 552 21.97 -18.80 -2.09
N ALA A 553 22.92 -19.61 -2.56
CA ALA A 553 23.38 -19.65 -3.96
C ALA A 553 22.24 -19.87 -5.00
N LEU A 554 21.00 -20.08 -4.52
CA LEU A 554 19.78 -20.26 -5.28
C LEU A 554 19.21 -18.95 -5.84
N ASP A 555 19.54 -17.77 -5.28
CA ASP A 555 18.99 -16.47 -5.74
C ASP A 555 19.67 -15.96 -7.03
N GLU A 556 20.98 -16.16 -7.16
CA GLU A 556 21.74 -15.87 -8.39
C GLU A 556 21.36 -16.83 -9.52
N ALA A 557 21.28 -18.13 -9.24
CA ALA A 557 20.95 -19.16 -10.22
C ALA A 557 19.51 -19.03 -10.78
N ARG A 558 18.59 -18.49 -9.98
CA ARG A 558 17.20 -18.28 -10.38
C ARG A 558 17.00 -16.97 -11.13
N THR A 559 17.71 -15.90 -10.75
CA THR A 559 17.73 -14.66 -11.54
C THR A 559 18.39 -14.92 -12.89
N ALA A 560 19.44 -15.74 -12.93
CA ALA A 560 20.00 -16.28 -14.16
C ALA A 560 18.97 -17.09 -14.98
N ARG A 561 18.08 -17.90 -14.36
CA ARG A 561 17.01 -18.63 -15.09
C ARG A 561 15.88 -17.76 -15.62
N VAL A 562 15.50 -16.70 -14.91
CA VAL A 562 14.49 -15.74 -15.38
C VAL A 562 15.06 -14.89 -16.52
N LEU A 563 16.34 -14.48 -16.40
CA LEU A 563 17.08 -13.79 -17.45
C LEU A 563 17.40 -14.70 -18.65
N SER A 564 17.63 -16.00 -18.43
CA SER A 564 17.89 -16.97 -19.50
C SER A 564 16.60 -17.47 -20.17
N GLY A 565 15.48 -17.53 -19.45
CA GLY A 565 14.17 -17.93 -19.98
C GLY A 565 13.58 -16.92 -20.98
N LEU A 566 14.03 -15.67 -20.93
CA LEU A 566 13.73 -14.63 -21.91
C LEU A 566 14.66 -14.69 -23.14
N GLY A 567 15.71 -15.52 -23.11
CA GLY A 567 16.80 -15.55 -24.09
C GLY A 567 16.74 -16.65 -25.17
N ALA A 568 15.63 -17.38 -25.35
CA ALA A 568 15.55 -18.45 -26.34
C ALA A 568 14.74 -18.08 -27.59
N ARG A 569 15.22 -17.10 -28.36
CA ARG A 569 15.01 -17.05 -29.81
C ARG A 569 16.31 -16.62 -30.47
N ALA A 570 17.08 -17.61 -30.92
CA ALA A 570 18.18 -17.39 -31.86
C ALA A 570 17.62 -16.68 -33.10
N ILE A 571 18.19 -15.54 -33.46
CA ILE A 571 17.94 -14.88 -34.75
C ILE A 571 18.61 -15.76 -35.82
N PRO A 572 17.88 -16.34 -36.78
CA PRO A 572 18.50 -17.12 -37.84
C PRO A 572 19.33 -16.20 -38.73
N GLY A 573 20.61 -16.52 -38.95
CA GLY A 573 21.42 -15.93 -40.02
C GLY A 573 22.64 -15.11 -39.60
N ILE A 574 23.00 -15.05 -38.32
CA ILE A 574 24.27 -14.43 -37.89
C ILE A 574 25.09 -15.50 -37.16
N SER A 575 26.12 -16.03 -37.81
CA SER A 575 27.09 -16.89 -37.12
C SER A 575 28.03 -16.03 -36.27
N PRO A 576 28.53 -16.55 -35.13
CA PRO A 576 29.46 -15.84 -34.26
C PRO A 576 30.75 -15.41 -34.98
N GLU A 577 31.14 -16.06 -36.08
CA GLU A 577 32.32 -15.67 -36.85
C GLU A 577 32.10 -14.43 -37.74
N ALA A 578 30.86 -14.03 -38.04
CA ALA A 578 30.58 -12.85 -38.85
C ALA A 578 30.67 -11.52 -38.07
N ALA A 579 30.67 -11.57 -36.72
CA ALA A 579 30.80 -10.40 -35.86
C ALA A 579 32.26 -10.02 -35.55
N ALA A 580 33.24 -10.80 -36.02
CA ALA A 580 34.64 -10.65 -35.61
C ALA A 580 35.51 -9.80 -36.55
N ASN A 581 35.04 -9.39 -37.74
CA ASN A 581 35.88 -8.65 -38.70
C ASN A 581 35.13 -7.50 -39.41
N VAL A 582 34.79 -6.44 -38.67
CA VAL A 582 34.43 -5.15 -39.29
C VAL A 582 35.48 -4.13 -38.88
N ASP A 583 36.20 -3.60 -39.88
CA ASP A 583 37.23 -2.58 -39.73
C ASP A 583 36.60 -1.26 -39.23
N PRO A 584 37.08 -0.68 -38.11
CA PRO A 584 36.61 0.61 -37.58
C PRO A 584 36.63 1.75 -38.59
N ARG A 585 37.47 1.68 -39.64
CA ARG A 585 37.54 2.70 -40.70
C ARG A 585 36.36 2.64 -41.67
N GLU A 586 35.71 1.49 -41.82
CA GLU A 586 34.51 1.33 -42.65
C GLU A 586 33.25 1.82 -41.91
N GLY A 587 33.25 1.77 -40.57
CA GLY A 587 32.20 2.35 -39.73
C GLY A 587 32.19 3.89 -39.77
N GLN A 588 33.37 4.51 -39.89
CA GLN A 588 33.50 5.97 -39.90
C GLN A 588 33.10 6.61 -41.24
N ALA A 589 33.25 5.88 -42.36
CA ALA A 589 32.76 6.29 -43.68
C ALA A 589 31.21 6.31 -43.77
N ARG A 590 30.49 5.67 -42.85
CA ARG A 590 29.01 5.71 -42.80
C ARG A 590 28.46 6.98 -42.14
N LEU A 591 29.32 7.82 -41.55
CA LEU A 591 28.93 9.02 -40.81
C LEU A 591 29.05 10.31 -41.61
N ASP A 592 29.47 10.27 -42.89
CA ASP A 592 29.44 11.43 -43.78
C ASP A 592 28.04 11.71 -44.35
N ALA A 593 27.85 12.86 -45.01
CA ALA A 593 26.54 13.28 -45.53
C ALA A 593 25.92 12.26 -46.52
N THR A 594 26.75 11.51 -47.23
CA THR A 594 26.32 10.51 -48.21
C THR A 594 25.96 9.18 -47.53
N GLY A 595 26.73 8.79 -46.51
CA GLY A 595 26.48 7.63 -45.65
C GLY A 595 25.20 7.75 -44.83
N ARG A 596 24.92 8.96 -44.30
CA ARG A 596 23.67 9.26 -43.57
C ARG A 596 22.43 9.16 -44.48
N GLN A 597 22.51 9.68 -45.71
CA GLN A 597 21.43 9.53 -46.70
C GLN A 597 21.18 8.07 -47.09
N ALA A 598 22.22 7.24 -47.20
CA ALA A 598 22.10 5.82 -47.52
C ALA A 598 21.48 5.01 -46.35
N ALA A 599 21.83 5.34 -45.11
CA ALA A 599 21.31 4.69 -43.90
C ALA A 599 19.86 5.08 -43.57
N LEU A 600 19.45 6.31 -43.91
CA LEU A 600 18.07 6.81 -43.70
C LEU A 600 17.09 6.34 -44.79
N LYS A 601 17.58 5.95 -45.97
CA LYS A 601 16.75 5.52 -47.12
C LYS A 601 15.74 4.39 -46.84
N PRO A 602 16.05 3.36 -46.03
CA PRO A 602 15.09 2.32 -45.64
C PRO A 602 14.03 2.83 -44.66
N LEU A 603 14.37 3.81 -43.82
CA LEU A 603 13.49 4.45 -42.85
C LEU A 603 12.50 5.41 -43.56
N LEU A 604 13.02 6.17 -44.54
CA LEU A 604 12.24 7.06 -45.41
C LEU A 604 11.20 6.29 -46.23
N ARG A 605 11.55 5.13 -46.80
CA ARG A 605 10.60 4.23 -47.51
C ARG A 605 9.51 3.65 -46.62
N ARG A 606 9.74 3.57 -45.31
CA ARG A 606 8.75 3.10 -44.33
C ARG A 606 7.83 4.23 -43.86
N LEU A 607 8.34 5.45 -43.77
CA LEU A 607 7.61 6.65 -43.33
C LEU A 607 6.69 7.24 -44.42
N GLU A 608 7.03 7.07 -45.71
CA GLU A 608 6.16 7.43 -46.85
C GLU A 608 4.79 6.71 -46.87
N LYS A 609 4.60 5.67 -46.04
CA LYS A 609 3.34 4.93 -45.91
C LYS A 609 2.56 5.25 -44.62
N SER A 610 3.02 6.19 -43.81
CA SER A 610 2.35 6.59 -42.56
C SER A 610 1.63 7.94 -42.75
N PRO A 611 0.34 8.08 -42.36
CA PRO A 611 -0.45 9.29 -42.63
C PRO A 611 -0.19 10.46 -41.66
N GLN A 612 0.87 10.42 -40.85
CA GLN A 612 1.25 11.53 -39.96
C GLN A 612 2.42 12.31 -40.56
N THR A 613 2.14 13.56 -40.94
CA THR A 613 3.15 14.54 -41.36
C THR A 613 4.02 14.93 -40.17
N LEU A 614 5.18 14.28 -40.03
CA LEU A 614 6.34 14.91 -39.39
C LEU A 614 7.02 15.83 -40.41
N ASP A 615 7.34 17.07 -40.02
CA ASP A 615 8.17 17.98 -40.81
C ASP A 615 9.64 17.54 -40.73
N LEU A 616 9.98 16.55 -41.56
CA LEU A 616 11.30 15.93 -41.62
C LEU A 616 12.35 16.87 -42.24
N ASP A 617 11.93 17.85 -43.04
CA ASP A 617 12.82 18.86 -43.60
C ASP A 617 13.22 19.90 -42.54
N GLY A 618 12.38 20.14 -41.54
CA GLY A 618 12.73 20.94 -40.35
C GLY A 618 13.87 20.32 -39.54
N LEU A 619 13.78 19.01 -39.27
CA LEU A 619 14.75 18.29 -38.44
C LEU A 619 16.16 18.24 -39.06
N ASP A 620 16.25 17.99 -40.37
CA ASP A 620 17.54 17.90 -41.08
C ASP A 620 18.19 19.29 -41.27
N ARG A 621 17.39 20.35 -41.47
CA ARG A 621 17.87 21.75 -41.53
C ARG A 621 18.38 22.26 -40.18
N ASP A 622 17.76 21.85 -39.09
CA ASP A 622 18.14 22.27 -37.73
C ASP A 622 19.42 21.57 -37.25
N LEU A 623 19.59 20.28 -37.56
CA LEU A 623 20.83 19.53 -37.35
C LEU A 623 22.00 20.10 -38.18
N ALA A 624 21.75 20.49 -39.44
CA ALA A 624 22.74 21.15 -40.27
C ALA A 624 23.11 22.55 -39.73
N THR A 625 22.15 23.28 -39.16
CA THR A 625 22.38 24.62 -38.58
C THR A 625 23.19 24.55 -37.29
N LEU A 626 22.93 23.56 -36.44
CA LEU A 626 23.70 23.29 -35.23
C LEU A 626 25.14 22.89 -35.55
N HIS A 627 25.34 22.05 -36.58
CA HIS A 627 26.67 21.63 -37.03
C HIS A 627 27.47 22.78 -37.67
N ALA A 628 26.80 23.69 -38.36
CA ALA A 628 27.44 24.81 -39.05
C ALA A 628 27.73 26.02 -38.15
N LYS A 629 26.92 26.26 -37.12
CA LYS A 629 27.00 27.47 -36.27
C LYS A 629 27.34 27.18 -34.80
N GLY A 630 27.47 25.91 -34.43
CA GLY A 630 27.76 25.50 -33.05
C GLY A 630 26.83 26.15 -32.04
N THR A 631 27.39 26.66 -30.96
CA THR A 631 26.65 27.32 -29.86
C THR A 631 25.92 28.60 -30.26
N GLY A 632 26.14 29.15 -31.47
CA GLY A 632 25.43 30.32 -31.99
C GLY A 632 24.12 30.01 -32.74
N ALA A 633 23.74 28.74 -32.89
CA ALA A 633 22.51 28.35 -33.58
C ALA A 633 21.26 28.68 -32.72
N ARG A 634 20.25 29.33 -33.31
CA ARG A 634 18.94 29.57 -32.67
C ARG A 634 17.92 28.56 -33.20
N LEU A 635 17.42 27.68 -32.32
CA LEU A 635 16.43 26.64 -32.63
C LEU A 635 15.09 26.96 -31.93
N GLY A 636 13.97 26.46 -32.48
CA GLY A 636 12.62 26.69 -31.93
C GLY A 636 12.31 25.84 -30.69
N GLU A 637 11.44 26.34 -29.79
CA GLU A 637 11.12 25.74 -28.48
C GLU A 637 10.62 24.29 -28.55
N THR A 638 9.85 23.92 -29.58
CA THR A 638 9.35 22.55 -29.75
C THR A 638 10.47 21.54 -30.08
N SER A 639 11.57 22.00 -30.67
CA SER A 639 12.73 21.17 -31.02
C SER A 639 13.72 21.03 -29.85
N MET A 640 13.76 21.98 -28.91
CA MET A 640 14.53 21.82 -27.66
C MET A 640 13.90 20.75 -26.74
N VAL A 641 12.57 20.72 -26.65
CA VAL A 641 11.82 19.78 -25.80
C VAL A 641 11.94 18.32 -26.28
N GLN A 642 12.09 18.09 -27.58
CA GLN A 642 12.27 16.72 -28.11
C GLN A 642 13.73 16.21 -28.00
N MET A 643 14.72 17.09 -27.86
CA MET A 643 16.12 16.71 -27.60
C MET A 643 16.42 16.57 -26.09
N GLU A 644 15.71 17.28 -25.20
CA GLU A 644 15.84 17.12 -23.74
C GLU A 644 15.04 15.92 -23.17
N ALA A 645 14.08 15.37 -23.93
CA ALA A 645 13.31 14.17 -23.56
C ALA A 645 14.02 12.83 -23.94
N LEU A 646 15.25 12.91 -24.46
CA LEU A 646 16.26 11.84 -24.40
C LEU A 646 17.07 12.02 -23.12
N VAL A 647 16.42 11.75 -21.99
CA VAL A 647 17.02 11.80 -20.66
C VAL A 647 18.25 10.88 -20.61
N SER A 648 19.44 11.49 -20.51
CA SER A 648 20.78 10.88 -20.64
C SER A 648 20.97 9.58 -19.83
N LEU A 649 20.85 8.42 -20.49
CA LEU A 649 21.25 7.09 -19.98
C LEU A 649 22.64 6.64 -20.47
N THR A 650 23.28 7.48 -21.28
CA THR A 650 24.73 7.47 -21.53
C THR A 650 25.40 8.51 -20.61
N ASP A 651 26.62 8.24 -20.17
CA ASP A 651 27.47 9.14 -19.35
C ASP A 651 27.09 9.38 -17.88
N ARG A 652 26.33 8.47 -17.23
CA ARG A 652 26.02 8.49 -15.78
C ARG A 652 26.23 7.11 -15.12
N PRO A 653 27.49 6.66 -14.97
CA PRO A 653 27.76 5.30 -14.46
C PRO A 653 27.31 5.14 -13.00
N SER A 654 26.95 3.93 -12.59
CA SER A 654 26.83 3.60 -11.16
C SER A 654 27.91 2.56 -10.87
N LEU A 655 28.89 2.95 -10.07
CA LEU A 655 30.11 2.17 -9.86
C LEU A 655 30.07 1.54 -8.48
N GLU A 656 30.33 0.24 -8.42
CA GLU A 656 30.40 -0.46 -7.14
C GLU A 656 31.60 0.08 -6.34
N VAL A 657 31.37 0.41 -5.07
CA VAL A 657 32.44 0.74 -4.15
C VAL A 657 33.07 -0.57 -3.68
N GLY A 658 34.37 -0.73 -3.89
CA GLY A 658 35.17 -1.88 -3.49
C GLY A 658 36.22 -1.52 -2.45
N LEU A 659 37.07 -2.49 -2.12
CA LEU A 659 38.28 -2.26 -1.32
C LEU A 659 39.50 -2.22 -2.23
N ARG A 660 40.41 -1.27 -1.97
CA ARG A 660 41.70 -1.14 -2.65
C ARG A 660 42.81 -1.00 -1.62
N THR A 661 43.95 -1.63 -1.88
CA THR A 661 45.17 -1.36 -1.11
C THR A 661 45.91 -0.20 -1.77
N THR A 662 46.08 0.89 -1.05
CA THR A 662 46.83 2.07 -1.51
C THR A 662 48.34 1.77 -1.56
N PRO A 663 49.14 2.56 -2.30
CA PRO A 663 50.58 2.34 -2.40
C PRO A 663 51.35 2.36 -1.06
N ASP A 664 50.80 3.02 -0.04
CA ASP A 664 51.31 3.07 1.33
C ASP A 664 50.77 1.91 2.22
N GLY A 665 50.11 0.91 1.63
CA GLY A 665 49.70 -0.32 2.30
C GLY A 665 48.39 -0.24 3.09
N ARG A 666 47.64 0.87 3.02
CA ARG A 666 46.33 1.00 3.68
C ARG A 666 45.22 0.37 2.83
N THR A 667 44.27 -0.30 3.46
CA THR A 667 43.04 -0.74 2.79
C THR A 667 41.99 0.36 2.89
N VAL A 668 41.55 0.88 1.74
CA VAL A 668 40.55 1.96 1.66
C VAL A 668 39.36 1.53 0.80
N GLN A 669 38.20 2.14 1.05
CA GLN A 669 37.07 2.04 0.12
C GLN A 669 37.35 2.90 -1.10
N SER A 670 37.19 2.35 -2.31
CA SER A 670 37.53 3.01 -3.57
C SER A 670 36.60 2.56 -4.69
N ILE A 671 36.71 3.20 -5.85
CA ILE A 671 35.84 2.98 -7.02
C ILE A 671 36.69 2.62 -8.23
N ASP A 672 36.38 1.53 -8.92
CA ASP A 672 37.06 1.20 -10.16
C ASP A 672 36.43 1.94 -11.35
N THR A 673 37.25 2.73 -12.05
CA THR A 673 36.89 3.55 -13.22
C THR A 673 37.49 2.98 -14.50
N SER A 674 38.26 1.90 -14.43
CA SER A 674 39.01 1.35 -15.58
C SER A 674 38.12 0.89 -16.73
N ALA A 675 36.85 0.61 -16.44
CA ALA A 675 35.82 0.25 -17.41
C ALA A 675 35.09 1.46 -18.02
N LEU A 676 35.43 2.69 -17.64
CA LEU A 676 34.85 3.91 -18.19
C LEU A 676 35.69 4.44 -19.34
N GLU A 677 35.01 4.92 -20.38
CA GLU A 677 35.66 5.63 -21.48
C GLU A 677 36.33 6.92 -20.95
N PRO A 678 37.56 7.25 -21.41
CA PRO A 678 38.24 8.48 -21.02
C PRO A 678 37.42 9.74 -21.38
N GLY A 679 37.36 10.70 -20.45
CA GLY A 679 36.53 11.91 -20.56
C GLY A 679 35.29 11.92 -19.66
N GLY A 680 34.66 13.09 -19.52
CA GLY A 680 33.44 13.25 -18.72
C GLY A 680 33.66 13.03 -17.22
N PHE A 681 32.87 12.14 -16.60
CA PHE A 681 32.99 11.86 -15.16
C PHE A 681 34.18 11.00 -14.77
N ALA A 682 34.76 10.21 -15.69
CA ALA A 682 35.91 9.37 -15.36
C ALA A 682 37.08 10.20 -14.82
N ASP A 683 37.39 11.31 -15.49
CA ASP A 683 38.48 12.22 -15.09
C ASP A 683 38.17 12.97 -13.78
N LEU A 684 36.91 13.37 -13.58
CA LEU A 684 36.46 14.00 -12.34
C LEU A 684 36.57 13.05 -11.15
N ILE A 685 36.21 11.78 -11.34
CA ILE A 685 36.32 10.74 -10.30
C ILE A 685 37.79 10.47 -9.99
N GLU A 686 38.66 10.34 -11.00
CA GLU A 686 40.11 10.18 -10.76
C GLU A 686 40.70 11.34 -9.99
N LEU A 687 40.32 12.57 -10.34
CA LEU A 687 40.78 13.78 -9.64
C LEU A 687 40.28 13.82 -8.19
N ALA A 688 39.03 13.41 -7.96
CA ALA A 688 38.41 13.37 -6.63
C ALA A 688 38.81 12.14 -5.80
N ARG A 689 39.37 11.08 -6.42
CA ARG A 689 39.64 9.78 -5.79
C ARG A 689 40.41 9.87 -4.47
N PRO A 690 41.53 10.62 -4.36
CA PRO A 690 42.23 10.73 -3.08
C PRO A 690 41.35 11.34 -1.97
N GLY A 691 40.49 12.29 -2.33
CA GLY A 691 39.51 12.89 -1.42
C GLY A 691 38.39 11.92 -1.03
N LEU A 692 37.89 11.12 -1.98
CA LEU A 692 36.87 10.10 -1.75
C LEU A 692 37.38 8.95 -0.86
N GLU A 693 38.63 8.49 -1.09
CA GLU A 693 39.29 7.44 -0.32
C GLU A 693 39.63 7.87 1.12
N ALA A 694 39.77 9.18 1.36
CA ALA A 694 40.13 9.74 2.67
C ALA A 694 39.01 9.70 3.72
N GLY A 695 37.76 9.40 3.33
CA GLY A 695 36.65 9.38 4.28
C GLY A 695 35.25 9.33 3.68
N PRO A 696 34.89 10.16 2.68
CA PRO A 696 33.53 10.26 2.14
C PRO A 696 32.87 8.91 1.81
N LEU A 697 33.58 7.97 1.18
CA LEU A 697 33.01 6.65 0.88
C LEU A 697 32.75 5.82 2.15
N GLN A 698 33.64 5.91 3.14
CA GLN A 698 33.52 5.18 4.41
C GLN A 698 32.40 5.73 5.29
N ALA A 699 32.07 7.01 5.15
CA ALA A 699 31.06 7.70 5.95
C ALA A 699 29.62 7.39 5.55
N VAL A 700 29.38 6.64 4.47
CA VAL A 700 28.04 6.22 4.03
C VAL A 700 27.80 4.77 4.44
N GLY A 701 26.65 4.48 5.04
CA GLY A 701 26.29 3.16 5.53
C GLY A 701 24.86 2.76 5.19
N ARG A 702 24.63 1.45 5.18
CA ARG A 702 23.34 0.83 4.97
C ARG A 702 22.59 0.75 6.28
N ILE A 703 21.33 1.19 6.29
CA ILE A 703 20.45 1.10 7.45
C ILE A 703 19.65 -0.19 7.36
N ASP A 704 19.83 -1.04 8.35
CA ASP A 704 19.09 -2.29 8.51
C ASP A 704 18.32 -2.28 9.84
N ALA A 705 17.08 -2.77 9.83
CA ALA A 705 16.34 -3.08 11.05
C ALA A 705 15.89 -4.54 11.01
N ASP A 706 16.13 -5.27 12.10
CA ASP A 706 15.85 -6.72 12.22
C ASP A 706 16.36 -7.54 11.00
N GLY A 707 17.49 -7.13 10.42
CA GLY A 707 18.13 -7.78 9.25
C GLY A 707 17.55 -7.40 7.88
N ILE A 708 16.60 -6.46 7.82
CA ILE A 708 15.99 -5.97 6.58
C ILE A 708 16.59 -4.63 6.20
N HIS A 709 16.99 -4.49 4.93
CA HIS A 709 17.46 -3.24 4.36
C HIS A 709 16.32 -2.22 4.24
N LEU A 710 16.46 -1.09 4.94
CA LEU A 710 15.46 -0.02 4.96
C LEU A 710 15.86 1.19 4.10
N GLY A 711 17.16 1.52 4.08
CA GLY A 711 17.67 2.65 3.33
C GLY A 711 19.15 2.90 3.58
N THR A 712 19.59 4.12 3.28
CA THR A 712 20.97 4.58 3.42
C THR A 712 21.05 5.71 4.45
N GLY A 713 22.19 5.88 5.09
CA GLY A 713 22.51 7.07 5.87
C GLY A 713 23.99 7.41 5.80
N PHE A 714 24.37 8.60 6.25
CA PHE A 714 25.77 9.03 6.28
C PHE A 714 26.13 9.82 7.53
N VAL A 715 27.38 9.71 7.97
CA VAL A 715 27.87 10.36 9.18
C VAL A 715 27.99 11.87 8.95
N VAL A 716 27.44 12.67 9.85
CA VAL A 716 27.43 14.14 9.79
C VAL A 716 27.95 14.81 11.06
N GLY A 717 28.26 14.01 12.09
CA GLY A 717 28.88 14.45 13.33
C GLY A 717 29.47 13.27 14.11
N PRO A 718 30.07 13.52 15.29
CA PRO A 718 30.80 12.49 16.06
C PRO A 718 29.99 11.24 16.41
N ASP A 719 28.67 11.39 16.59
CA ASP A 719 27.73 10.33 16.90
C ASP A 719 26.45 10.43 16.04
N LEU A 720 26.49 11.19 14.94
CA LEU A 720 25.29 11.55 14.17
C LEU A 720 25.33 10.97 12.76
N VAL A 721 24.26 10.25 12.40
CA VAL A 721 23.98 9.77 11.05
C VAL A 721 22.73 10.46 10.51
N MET A 722 22.82 11.03 9.31
CA MET A 722 21.69 11.61 8.59
C MET A 722 21.05 10.58 7.67
N THR A 723 19.72 10.57 7.62
CA THR A 723 18.91 9.78 6.68
C THR A 723 17.56 10.48 6.46
N ASN A 724 16.64 9.86 5.72
CA ASN A 724 15.28 10.37 5.56
C ASN A 724 14.39 10.10 6.77
N ARG A 725 13.39 10.95 6.99
CA ARG A 725 12.37 10.72 8.01
C ARG A 725 11.52 9.49 7.67
N HIS A 726 11.18 9.26 6.41
CA HIS A 726 10.42 8.05 6.05
C HIS A 726 11.19 6.75 6.27
N VAL A 727 12.53 6.79 6.28
CA VAL A 727 13.39 5.64 6.65
C VAL A 727 13.34 5.43 8.17
N LEU A 728 13.38 6.51 8.95
CA LEU A 728 13.20 6.49 10.41
C LEU A 728 11.84 5.89 10.82
N GLU A 729 10.76 6.27 10.13
CA GLU A 729 9.39 5.82 10.42
C GLU A 729 9.19 4.30 10.26
N GLU A 730 10.11 3.59 9.59
CA GLU A 730 10.09 2.13 9.48
C GLU A 730 10.60 1.40 10.73
N PHE A 731 11.38 2.07 11.59
CA PHE A 731 11.99 1.45 12.77
C PHE A 731 11.79 2.21 14.09
N ALA A 732 11.21 3.41 14.03
CA ALA A 732 10.85 4.20 15.19
C ALA A 732 9.46 4.84 15.03
N SER A 733 8.71 4.89 16.13
CA SER A 733 7.37 5.48 16.18
C SER A 733 7.42 6.91 16.74
N PRO A 734 6.83 7.91 16.04
CA PRO A 734 6.68 9.26 16.55
C PRO A 734 5.62 9.32 17.66
N LEU A 735 5.93 9.99 18.79
CA LEU A 735 5.05 10.08 19.95
C LEU A 735 4.96 11.50 20.53
N PRO A 736 3.83 11.89 21.13
CA PRO A 736 2.55 11.17 21.16
C PRO A 736 1.77 11.24 19.83
N ARG A 737 2.26 12.02 18.87
CA ARG A 737 1.58 12.30 17.59
C ARG A 737 2.49 12.04 16.41
N ALA A 738 1.87 11.73 15.27
CA ALA A 738 2.59 11.53 14.01
C ALA A 738 3.27 12.83 13.55
N ASP A 739 2.53 13.94 13.64
CA ASP A 739 3.04 15.29 13.37
C ASP A 739 3.51 15.98 14.65
N ALA A 740 4.62 16.70 14.54
CA ALA A 740 5.34 17.37 15.62
C ALA A 740 5.56 16.46 16.84
N PRO A 741 6.21 15.29 16.67
CA PRO A 741 6.46 14.38 17.78
C PRO A 741 7.32 15.05 18.85
N ARG A 742 6.99 14.79 20.13
CA ARG A 742 7.81 15.17 21.28
C ARG A 742 9.03 14.26 21.42
N ARG A 743 8.87 12.99 21.06
CA ARG A 743 9.93 11.99 21.09
C ARG A 743 9.70 10.89 20.04
N TRP A 744 10.73 10.11 19.81
CA TRP A 744 10.67 8.90 18.98
C TRP A 744 10.92 7.68 19.85
N GLN A 745 10.04 6.69 19.75
CA GLN A 745 10.24 5.38 20.36
C GLN A 745 10.91 4.45 19.37
N MET A 746 12.10 3.95 19.68
CA MET A 746 12.69 2.87 18.91
C MET A 746 11.83 1.60 19.07
N VAL A 747 11.31 1.07 17.96
CA VAL A 747 10.41 -0.11 17.96
C VAL A 747 11.03 -1.34 17.28
N ARG A 748 12.20 -1.15 16.65
CA ARG A 748 13.02 -2.22 16.06
C ARG A 748 14.48 -2.03 16.50
N THR A 749 15.25 -3.12 16.44
CA THR A 749 16.69 -3.02 16.61
C THR A 749 17.29 -2.61 15.27
N THR A 750 17.95 -1.46 15.26
CA THR A 750 18.44 -0.84 14.01
C THR A 750 19.95 -0.67 14.06
N THR A 751 20.61 -0.98 12.95
CA THR A 751 22.06 -0.82 12.77
C THR A 751 22.38 -0.08 11.48
N VAL A 752 23.53 0.59 11.47
CA VAL A 752 24.12 1.17 10.25
C VAL A 752 25.41 0.40 9.92
N ASP A 753 25.48 -0.19 8.74
CA ASP A 753 26.63 -0.95 8.24
C ASP A 753 27.41 -0.12 7.21
N PHE A 754 28.64 0.29 7.55
CA PHE A 754 29.47 1.15 6.69
C PHE A 754 30.31 0.37 5.66
N SER A 755 30.20 -0.96 5.63
CA SER A 755 30.98 -1.80 4.71
C SER A 755 30.50 -1.69 3.27
N PRO A 756 31.38 -1.88 2.27
CA PRO A 756 30.95 -1.92 0.88
C PRO A 756 29.96 -3.04 0.57
N SER A 757 30.03 -4.17 1.28
CA SER A 757 29.10 -5.29 1.12
C SER A 757 27.72 -5.00 1.71
N GLY A 758 27.61 -4.04 2.64
CA GLY A 758 26.39 -3.79 3.41
C GLY A 758 25.98 -4.97 4.29
N ASN A 759 26.93 -5.86 4.61
CA ASN A 759 26.70 -7.00 5.49
C ASN A 759 28.00 -7.49 6.14
N ASP A 760 28.70 -6.60 6.82
CA ASP A 760 29.87 -6.92 7.64
C ASP A 760 29.56 -6.65 9.11
N PRO A 761 29.37 -7.69 9.94
CA PRO A 761 29.10 -7.53 11.38
C PRO A 761 30.14 -6.66 12.10
N ALA A 762 31.39 -6.64 11.65
CA ALA A 762 32.43 -5.82 12.26
C ALA A 762 32.20 -4.32 12.01
N GLN A 763 31.51 -3.93 10.92
CA GLN A 763 31.25 -2.55 10.51
C GLN A 763 29.83 -2.06 10.84
N LYS A 764 29.09 -2.78 11.69
CA LYS A 764 27.74 -2.41 12.13
C LYS A 764 27.78 -1.58 13.41
N PHE A 765 27.04 -0.48 13.42
CA PHE A 765 26.89 0.42 14.56
C PHE A 765 25.43 0.46 14.98
N ALA A 766 25.12 0.28 16.26
CA ALA A 766 23.74 0.35 16.72
C ALA A 766 23.22 1.80 16.70
N VAL A 767 21.98 1.97 16.24
CA VAL A 767 21.23 3.22 16.39
C VAL A 767 20.67 3.28 17.81
N GLN A 768 20.99 4.36 18.53
CA GLN A 768 20.67 4.52 19.94
C GLN A 768 19.45 5.41 20.18
N ALA A 769 19.31 6.49 19.40
CA ALA A 769 18.24 7.47 19.58
C ALA A 769 18.00 8.31 18.33
N VAL A 770 16.93 9.10 18.32
CA VAL A 770 16.68 10.12 17.30
C VAL A 770 17.08 11.49 17.87
N ALA A 771 18.00 12.18 17.20
CA ALA A 771 18.41 13.53 17.56
C ALA A 771 17.49 14.60 16.98
N PHE A 772 17.00 14.38 15.76
CA PHE A 772 16.12 15.30 15.04
C PHE A 772 15.33 14.55 13.97
N ALA A 773 14.13 15.01 13.68
CA ALA A 773 13.40 14.64 12.48
C ALA A 773 12.59 15.86 12.01
N GLY A 774 12.31 15.95 10.71
CA GLY A 774 11.35 16.91 10.19
C GLY A 774 10.01 16.79 10.93
N PRO A 775 9.18 17.85 11.01
CA PRO A 775 8.04 17.86 11.91
C PRO A 775 6.83 17.08 11.39
N GLN A 776 6.68 16.89 10.08
CA GLN A 776 5.48 16.29 9.48
C GLN A 776 5.73 14.86 8.99
N GLN A 777 4.76 13.97 9.18
CA GLN A 777 4.80 12.58 8.70
C GLN A 777 4.94 12.54 7.18
N ILE A 778 5.81 11.66 6.69
CA ILE A 778 6.12 11.56 5.27
C ILE A 778 5.25 10.50 4.62
N SER A 779 4.34 10.97 3.77
CA SER A 779 3.59 10.10 2.87
C SER A 779 4.44 9.84 1.64
N ARG A 780 4.74 8.57 1.35
CA ARG A 780 5.57 8.21 0.19
C ARG A 780 4.90 8.54 -1.15
N LEU A 781 3.56 8.52 -1.19
CA LEU A 781 2.77 8.85 -2.38
C LEU A 781 1.47 9.58 -2.00
N PRO A 782 1.13 10.72 -2.65
CA PRO A 782 2.01 11.51 -3.51
C PRO A 782 3.17 12.14 -2.72
N ILE A 783 4.35 12.28 -3.36
CA ILE A 783 5.52 12.94 -2.75
C ILE A 783 5.15 14.41 -2.46
N SER A 784 5.48 14.87 -1.25
CA SER A 784 5.26 16.25 -0.84
C SER A 784 6.57 17.00 -0.63
N PHE A 785 6.89 17.90 -1.56
CA PHE A 785 8.06 18.78 -1.47
C PHE A 785 7.95 19.84 -0.36
N ALA A 786 6.75 20.03 0.21
CA ALA A 786 6.50 20.92 1.33
C ALA A 786 6.85 20.30 2.70
N LYS A 787 7.06 18.97 2.77
CA LYS A 787 7.42 18.27 4.00
C LYS A 787 8.93 18.05 4.05
N LEU A 788 9.53 18.18 5.23
CA LEU A 788 10.95 17.93 5.44
C LEU A 788 11.19 16.44 5.72
N ASP A 789 11.65 15.71 4.71
CA ASP A 789 11.97 14.28 4.80
C ASP A 789 13.44 14.05 5.20
N LEU A 790 13.75 14.46 6.43
CA LEU A 790 15.10 14.38 7.01
C LEU A 790 15.03 13.94 8.47
N ALA A 791 15.95 13.05 8.85
CA ALA A 791 16.18 12.63 10.22
C ALA A 791 17.67 12.56 10.55
N LEU A 792 18.00 12.80 11.82
CA LEU A 792 19.32 12.61 12.41
C LEU A 792 19.21 11.57 13.52
N LEU A 793 20.04 10.54 13.41
CA LEU A 793 20.11 9.41 14.32
C LEU A 793 21.37 9.53 15.15
N ARG A 794 21.25 9.25 16.46
CA ARG A 794 22.43 8.99 17.30
C ARG A 794 22.84 7.54 17.16
N VAL A 795 24.10 7.30 16.86
CA VAL A 795 24.68 5.96 16.73
C VAL A 795 25.84 5.78 17.71
N GLU A 796 26.22 4.53 17.96
CA GLU A 796 27.42 4.22 18.73
C GLU A 796 28.66 4.93 18.16
N ALA A 797 29.45 5.58 19.02
CA ALA A 797 30.75 6.14 18.61
C ALA A 797 31.81 5.05 18.41
N VAL A 798 31.68 3.94 19.16
CA VAL A 798 32.49 2.72 19.00
C VAL A 798 31.53 1.54 19.07
N ASN A 799 31.56 0.68 18.05
CA ASN A 799 30.64 -0.46 17.98
C ASN A 799 31.09 -1.65 18.83
N GLY A 800 30.26 -2.70 18.86
CA GLY A 800 30.55 -3.95 19.57
C GLY A 800 31.80 -4.70 19.11
N ALA A 801 32.34 -4.39 17.93
CA ALA A 801 33.60 -4.95 17.42
C ALA A 801 34.84 -4.09 17.79
N GLY A 802 34.66 -2.98 18.52
CA GLY A 802 35.72 -2.07 18.92
C GLY A 802 36.15 -1.08 17.84
N MET A 803 35.38 -0.93 16.76
CA MET A 803 35.67 0.01 15.68
C MET A 803 35.03 1.37 15.95
N ALA A 804 35.80 2.43 15.72
CA ALA A 804 35.30 3.80 15.81
C ALA A 804 34.41 4.14 14.61
N LEU A 805 33.41 4.99 14.84
CA LEU A 805 32.53 5.50 13.80
C LEU A 805 33.36 6.23 12.72
N PRO A 806 33.05 6.05 11.42
CA PRO A 806 33.73 6.77 10.35
C PRO A 806 33.67 8.30 10.53
N GLY A 807 34.66 9.01 9.99
CA GLY A 807 34.70 10.47 10.02
C GLY A 807 33.49 11.10 9.32
N ALA A 808 32.98 12.20 9.87
CA ALA A 808 31.80 12.88 9.34
C ALA A 808 32.04 13.53 7.98
N PHE A 809 30.99 13.54 7.15
CA PHE A 809 30.92 14.44 5.99
C PHE A 809 30.94 15.89 6.45
N ARG A 810 31.71 16.71 5.73
CA ARG A 810 31.55 18.15 5.82
C ARG A 810 30.21 18.54 5.19
N LEU A 811 29.37 19.26 5.94
CA LEU A 811 28.12 19.80 5.41
C LEU A 811 28.36 21.14 4.70
N ASN A 812 27.84 21.27 3.48
CA ASN A 812 27.82 22.54 2.78
C ASN A 812 26.87 23.53 3.49
N ARG A 813 27.33 24.77 3.65
CA ARG A 813 26.59 25.84 4.32
C ARG A 813 26.13 26.94 3.36
N ASP A 814 26.56 26.90 2.11
CA ASP A 814 26.25 27.90 1.10
C ASP A 814 25.14 27.41 0.16
N ALA A 815 23.99 28.10 0.16
CA ALA A 815 22.88 27.79 -0.72
C ALA A 815 23.14 28.15 -2.20
N GLY A 816 24.20 28.91 -2.48
CA GLY A 816 24.65 29.32 -3.82
C GLY A 816 25.51 28.29 -4.55
N TRP A 817 25.70 27.08 -4.01
CA TRP A 817 26.61 26.06 -4.57
C TRP A 817 26.24 25.57 -5.99
N ARG A 818 25.01 25.84 -6.46
CA ARG A 818 24.43 25.33 -7.71
C ARG A 818 24.68 26.24 -8.93
N GLY A 819 25.91 26.74 -9.11
CA GLY A 819 26.29 27.46 -10.34
C GLY A 819 26.06 26.64 -11.64
N GLN A 820 26.33 27.21 -12.82
CA GLN A 820 26.22 26.45 -14.07
C GLN A 820 27.12 25.19 -14.00
N ASP A 821 26.50 24.03 -14.20
CA ASP A 821 27.12 22.69 -14.20
C ASP A 821 27.72 22.20 -12.87
N ALA A 822 27.01 22.42 -11.75
CA ALA A 822 27.38 21.85 -10.45
C ALA A 822 27.36 20.31 -10.47
N SER A 823 28.53 19.73 -10.72
CA SER A 823 28.77 18.28 -10.67
C SER A 823 28.66 17.78 -9.23
N LEU A 824 27.92 16.69 -9.07
CA LEU A 824 27.66 16.05 -7.80
C LEU A 824 27.84 14.54 -7.91
N PHE A 825 27.76 13.87 -6.76
CA PHE A 825 27.65 12.42 -6.70
C PHE A 825 26.67 12.00 -5.61
N VAL A 826 26.13 10.80 -5.77
CA VAL A 826 25.31 10.10 -4.80
C VAL A 826 26.02 8.82 -4.40
N VAL A 827 26.12 8.57 -3.09
CA VAL A 827 26.60 7.28 -2.58
C VAL A 827 25.53 6.66 -1.72
N GLY A 828 25.23 5.39 -1.98
CA GLY A 828 24.29 4.62 -1.18
C GLY A 828 24.13 3.18 -1.59
N TYR A 829 23.09 2.54 -1.05
CA TYR A 829 22.86 1.11 -1.20
C TYR A 829 21.59 0.87 -2.02
N PRO A 830 21.68 0.65 -3.34
CA PRO A 830 20.53 0.26 -4.14
C PRO A 830 20.00 -1.12 -3.70
N ALA A 831 18.72 -1.20 -3.39
CA ALA A 831 17.99 -2.45 -3.21
C ALA A 831 17.57 -3.03 -4.57
N PRO A 832 17.32 -4.35 -4.66
CA PRO A 832 16.76 -4.94 -5.86
C PRO A 832 15.45 -4.24 -6.22
N PRO A 833 15.22 -3.88 -7.49
CA PRO A 833 14.03 -3.18 -7.89
C PRO A 833 12.81 -4.02 -7.50
N ASN A 834 11.94 -3.42 -6.69
CA ASN A 834 10.69 -4.05 -6.31
C ASN A 834 9.72 -4.12 -7.51
N ALA A 835 9.98 -3.31 -8.57
CA ALA A 835 9.35 -3.39 -9.90
C ALA A 835 10.26 -3.32 -11.08
N ILE A 836 9.71 -3.93 -12.12
CA ILE A 836 10.01 -3.62 -13.49
C ILE A 836 9.25 -2.34 -13.92
N PRO A 837 9.96 -1.30 -14.39
CA PRO A 837 9.38 -0.05 -14.87
C PRO A 837 8.42 -0.26 -16.04
N ARG A 838 7.42 0.62 -16.17
CA ARG A 838 6.40 0.58 -17.22
C ARG A 838 6.23 1.95 -17.86
N ASP A 839 5.85 1.96 -19.13
CA ASP A 839 5.55 3.20 -19.84
C ASP A 839 4.16 3.75 -19.46
N GLU A 840 3.82 4.92 -19.99
CA GLU A 840 2.53 5.59 -19.79
C GLU A 840 1.32 4.75 -20.27
N ARG A 841 1.57 3.69 -21.03
CA ARG A 841 0.56 2.75 -21.56
C ARG A 841 0.54 1.43 -20.79
N GLY A 842 1.31 1.32 -19.71
CA GLY A 842 1.41 0.14 -18.86
C GLY A 842 2.24 -1.01 -19.45
N ALA A 843 2.90 -0.82 -20.60
CA ALA A 843 3.82 -1.81 -21.15
C ALA A 843 5.13 -1.83 -20.36
N LEU A 844 5.76 -3.00 -20.23
CA LEU A 844 7.04 -3.12 -19.55
C LEU A 844 8.11 -2.34 -20.33
N ARG A 845 8.86 -1.50 -19.62
CA ARG A 845 10.01 -0.77 -20.17
C ARG A 845 11.21 -1.70 -20.19
N GLN A 846 11.25 -2.55 -21.22
CA GLN A 846 12.30 -3.54 -21.39
C GLN A 846 13.69 -2.90 -21.54
N ASP A 847 13.73 -1.72 -22.14
CA ASP A 847 14.89 -0.84 -22.21
C ASP A 847 15.44 -0.46 -20.82
N VAL A 848 14.56 -0.15 -19.85
CA VAL A 848 15.00 0.17 -18.49
C VAL A 848 15.49 -1.08 -17.75
N ILE A 849 14.87 -2.25 -17.98
CA ILE A 849 15.33 -3.52 -17.40
C ILE A 849 16.72 -3.90 -17.90
N GLU A 850 16.90 -3.85 -19.22
CA GLU A 850 18.17 -4.17 -19.88
C GLU A 850 19.27 -3.24 -19.35
N ARG A 851 18.96 -1.95 -19.17
CA ARG A 851 19.90 -0.99 -18.60
C ARG A 851 20.17 -1.19 -17.11
N LEU A 852 19.17 -1.49 -16.28
CA LEU A 852 19.40 -1.84 -14.88
C LEU A 852 20.25 -3.11 -14.73
N ARG A 853 20.09 -4.06 -15.66
CA ARG A 853 20.96 -5.25 -15.75
C ARG A 853 22.38 -4.89 -16.17
N GLU A 854 22.57 -3.94 -17.08
CA GLU A 854 23.90 -3.46 -17.45
C GLU A 854 24.59 -2.70 -16.30
N ILE A 855 23.84 -1.89 -15.56
CA ILE A 855 24.39 -1.02 -14.50
C ILE A 855 24.63 -1.80 -13.19
N PHE A 856 23.65 -2.57 -12.72
CA PHE A 856 23.71 -3.25 -11.41
C PHE A 856 23.84 -4.77 -11.52
N GLY A 857 23.50 -5.36 -12.67
CA GLY A 857 23.47 -6.82 -12.83
C GLY A 857 22.60 -7.50 -11.77
N LEU A 858 23.23 -8.37 -10.97
CA LEU A 858 22.62 -9.04 -9.81
C LEU A 858 23.16 -8.50 -8.46
N SER A 859 24.05 -7.50 -8.50
CA SER A 859 24.83 -7.03 -7.36
C SER A 859 24.12 -5.93 -6.57
N TYR A 860 22.94 -6.23 -6.02
CA TYR A 860 22.20 -5.28 -5.17
C TYR A 860 22.62 -5.33 -3.70
N ARG A 861 22.18 -4.33 -2.92
CA ARG A 861 22.40 -4.18 -1.47
C ARG A 861 23.85 -3.94 -1.05
N ARG A 862 24.69 -3.62 -2.02
CA ARG A 862 26.09 -3.20 -1.88
C ARG A 862 26.18 -1.69 -2.07
N LYS A 863 27.31 -1.10 -1.68
CA LYS A 863 27.53 0.34 -1.80
C LYS A 863 27.89 0.72 -3.24
N TYR A 864 27.21 1.73 -3.76
CA TYR A 864 27.46 2.28 -5.10
C TYR A 864 27.73 3.78 -5.04
N PHE A 865 28.54 4.24 -5.98
CA PHE A 865 28.82 5.64 -6.28
C PHE A 865 28.24 6.00 -7.65
N SER A 866 27.45 7.06 -7.70
CA SER A 866 26.79 7.55 -8.92
C SER A 866 27.07 9.03 -9.10
N PRO A 867 27.91 9.45 -10.06
CA PRO A 867 28.08 10.86 -10.40
C PRO A 867 26.85 11.39 -11.15
N GLY A 868 26.65 12.70 -11.10
CA GLY A 868 25.59 13.38 -11.84
C GLY A 868 25.73 14.89 -11.76
N LEU A 869 24.70 15.59 -12.23
CA LEU A 869 24.59 17.04 -12.24
C LEU A 869 23.39 17.48 -11.40
N ALA A 870 23.54 18.60 -10.69
CA ALA A 870 22.42 19.31 -10.11
C ALA A 870 21.56 19.93 -11.23
N ARG A 871 20.25 19.93 -11.05
CA ARG A 871 19.25 20.56 -11.91
C ARG A 871 18.55 21.71 -11.18
N ALA A 872 17.65 22.39 -11.89
CA ALA A 872 16.92 23.55 -11.37
C ALA A 872 16.24 23.27 -10.02
N ALA A 873 16.14 24.29 -9.18
CA ALA A 873 15.39 24.21 -7.92
C ALA A 873 13.91 23.95 -8.20
N ALA A 874 13.34 22.90 -7.61
CA ALA A 874 11.91 22.60 -7.75
C ALA A 874 11.06 23.42 -6.76
N GLN A 875 11.52 23.56 -5.50
CA GLN A 875 10.89 24.30 -4.39
C GLN A 875 11.95 24.80 -3.39
N ALA A 876 11.56 25.60 -2.37
CA ALA A 876 12.46 26.39 -1.52
C ALA A 876 13.68 25.64 -0.91
N TRP A 877 13.55 24.35 -0.58
CA TRP A 877 14.63 23.51 -0.03
C TRP A 877 14.82 22.18 -0.77
N VAL A 878 14.25 22.04 -1.99
CA VAL A 878 14.36 20.83 -2.82
C VAL A 878 15.06 21.19 -4.14
N PHE A 879 15.97 20.33 -4.57
CA PHE A 879 16.55 20.41 -5.90
C PHE A 879 16.54 19.05 -6.58
N ASP A 880 16.61 19.11 -7.90
CA ASP A 880 16.63 17.91 -8.73
C ASP A 880 18.07 17.54 -9.09
N HIS A 881 18.34 16.26 -9.35
CA HIS A 881 19.62 15.78 -9.88
C HIS A 881 19.40 14.61 -10.85
N ASP A 882 20.43 14.28 -11.63
CA ASP A 882 20.38 13.21 -12.63
C ASP A 882 21.27 11.99 -12.33
N ALA A 883 21.93 11.95 -11.16
CA ALA A 883 22.70 10.78 -10.73
C ALA A 883 21.83 9.52 -10.65
N THR A 884 22.36 8.37 -11.06
CA THR A 884 21.68 7.08 -11.08
C THR A 884 21.35 6.58 -9.66
N THR A 885 20.07 6.40 -9.36
CA THR A 885 19.58 5.86 -8.08
C THR A 885 18.53 4.77 -8.27
N LEU A 886 18.26 4.03 -7.20
CA LEU A 886 17.24 3.00 -7.07
C LEU A 886 16.71 2.99 -5.64
N GLY A 887 15.54 2.40 -5.42
CA GLY A 887 14.99 2.17 -4.08
C GLY A 887 16.02 1.55 -3.15
N GLY A 888 16.07 1.99 -1.89
CA GLY A 888 17.18 1.74 -0.96
C GLY A 888 18.22 2.88 -0.90
N ASN A 889 18.29 3.74 -1.92
CA ASN A 889 19.08 4.98 -1.87
C ASN A 889 18.39 6.10 -1.09
N SER A 890 17.17 5.90 -0.56
CA SER A 890 16.57 6.84 0.38
C SER A 890 17.53 7.09 1.55
N GLY A 891 17.93 8.35 1.73
CA GLY A 891 18.85 8.80 2.76
C GLY A 891 20.31 8.82 2.32
N SER A 892 20.57 8.54 1.05
CA SER A 892 21.90 8.69 0.44
C SER A 892 22.36 10.14 0.47
N VAL A 893 23.67 10.31 0.70
CA VAL A 893 24.32 11.61 0.59
C VAL A 893 24.31 12.06 -0.87
N VAL A 894 23.99 13.33 -1.10
CA VAL A 894 24.30 14.03 -2.34
C VAL A 894 25.42 15.01 -2.02
N ALA A 895 26.60 14.85 -2.63
CA ALA A 895 27.78 15.64 -2.34
C ALA A 895 28.36 16.26 -3.61
N ALA A 896 29.06 17.39 -3.47
CA ALA A 896 29.75 18.03 -4.58
C ALA A 896 30.86 17.10 -5.11
N LEU A 897 31.00 16.96 -6.43
CA LEU A 897 32.06 16.15 -7.05
C LEU A 897 33.32 16.97 -7.34
N SER A 898 33.27 18.27 -7.08
CA SER A 898 34.39 19.19 -7.21
C SER A 898 34.64 19.90 -5.87
N GLY A 899 35.83 20.48 -5.72
CA GLY A 899 36.21 21.21 -4.50
C GLY A 899 36.46 20.28 -3.31
N ASP A 900 35.75 20.49 -2.21
CA ASP A 900 35.98 19.85 -0.92
C ASP A 900 35.11 18.61 -0.65
N LEU A 901 34.34 18.16 -1.66
CA LEU A 901 33.44 17.02 -1.58
C LEU A 901 32.37 17.12 -0.48
N ALA A 902 31.98 18.35 -0.10
CA ALA A 902 30.99 18.57 0.94
C ALA A 902 29.61 17.99 0.56
N ALA A 903 28.89 17.47 1.57
CA ALA A 903 27.50 17.06 1.43
C ALA A 903 26.63 18.30 1.18
N VAL A 904 25.99 18.34 0.01
CA VAL A 904 25.12 19.43 -0.45
C VAL A 904 23.64 19.09 -0.30
N GLY A 905 23.30 17.80 -0.30
CA GLY A 905 21.92 17.33 -0.24
C GLY A 905 21.73 15.97 0.40
N LEU A 906 20.45 15.66 0.67
CA LEU A 906 19.97 14.36 1.12
C LEU A 906 18.95 13.84 0.10
N HIS A 907 19.27 12.74 -0.59
CA HIS A 907 18.35 12.12 -1.55
C HIS A 907 17.14 11.52 -0.84
N PHE A 908 15.93 11.74 -1.36
CA PHE A 908 14.70 11.24 -0.71
C PHE A 908 13.68 10.62 -1.67
N ALA A 909 13.74 10.91 -2.96
CA ALA A 909 12.82 10.35 -3.94
C ALA A 909 13.40 10.41 -5.36
N GLY A 910 12.80 9.65 -6.28
CA GLY A 910 13.07 9.75 -7.71
C GLY A 910 11.85 9.45 -8.55
N ASP A 911 11.78 10.04 -9.73
CA ASP A 911 10.84 9.77 -10.82
C ASP A 911 11.64 9.15 -11.98
N TRP A 912 11.35 7.90 -12.33
CA TRP A 912 12.04 7.18 -13.42
C TRP A 912 12.12 8.03 -14.68
N LEU A 913 13.33 8.18 -15.21
CA LEU A 913 13.61 8.89 -16.46
C LEU A 913 13.14 10.35 -16.48
N ARG A 914 12.90 10.95 -15.31
CA ARG A 914 12.47 12.35 -15.20
C ARG A 914 13.43 13.14 -14.32
N ALA A 915 13.49 12.82 -13.03
CA ALA A 915 14.31 13.55 -12.07
C ALA A 915 14.52 12.72 -10.79
N ASN A 916 15.64 12.93 -10.12
CA ASN A 916 15.81 12.54 -8.72
C ASN A 916 15.75 13.77 -7.83
N HIS A 917 15.23 13.63 -6.61
CA HIS A 917 14.96 14.74 -5.70
C HIS A 917 15.80 14.63 -4.43
N ALA A 918 16.36 15.76 -4.01
CA ALA A 918 17.13 15.87 -2.78
C ALA A 918 16.79 17.14 -1.99
N HIS A 919 16.85 17.04 -0.67
CA HIS A 919 16.77 18.21 0.21
C HIS A 919 18.11 18.94 0.20
N ASP A 920 18.10 20.25 -0.06
CA ASP A 920 19.29 21.09 0.00
C ASP A 920 19.64 21.42 1.45
N LEU A 921 20.80 20.96 1.92
CA LEU A 921 21.16 21.04 3.34
C LEU A 921 21.39 22.47 3.82
N ALA A 922 21.89 23.36 2.97
CA ALA A 922 22.10 24.77 3.31
C ALA A 922 20.75 25.49 3.47
N SER A 923 19.80 25.21 2.57
CA SER A 923 18.44 25.75 2.59
C SER A 923 17.63 25.19 3.75
N VAL A 924 17.75 23.89 4.03
CA VAL A 924 17.15 23.25 5.22
C VAL A 924 17.70 23.88 6.49
N ARG A 925 19.02 24.13 6.57
CA ARG A 925 19.63 24.79 7.73
C ARG A 925 19.08 26.20 7.95
N ALA A 926 18.87 26.97 6.88
CA ALA A 926 18.27 28.29 6.98
C ALA A 926 16.80 28.24 7.42
N ALA A 927 16.05 27.22 6.99
CA ALA A 927 14.62 27.08 7.25
C ALA A 927 14.29 26.34 8.57
N SER A 928 15.23 25.59 9.16
CA SER A 928 15.00 24.72 10.31
C SER A 928 15.98 25.03 11.47
N PRO A 929 15.57 25.87 12.45
CA PRO A 929 16.42 26.23 13.58
C PRO A 929 16.86 25.03 14.44
N GLY A 930 15.99 24.03 14.62
CA GLY A 930 16.31 22.82 15.38
C GLY A 930 17.39 21.97 14.70
N PHE A 931 17.40 21.93 13.37
CA PHE A 931 18.47 21.31 12.59
C PHE A 931 19.76 22.13 12.68
N ALA A 932 19.67 23.45 12.53
CA ALA A 932 20.83 24.34 12.61
C ALA A 932 21.56 24.27 13.97
N ALA A 933 20.82 24.11 15.07
CA ALA A 933 21.38 24.01 16.42
C ALA A 933 22.29 22.79 16.64
N LEU A 934 22.13 21.73 15.83
CA LEU A 934 22.96 20.52 15.90
C LEU A 934 24.29 20.67 15.13
N PHE A 935 24.41 21.71 14.30
CA PHE A 935 25.60 22.01 13.49
C PHE A 935 26.01 23.48 13.63
N PRO A 936 26.50 23.90 14.83
CA PRO A 936 26.85 25.29 15.12
C PRO A 936 27.90 25.90 14.18
#